data_AF-A0A2C9LWX7-F1
#
_entry.id   AF-A0A2C9LWX7-F1
#
_cell.length_a   1.000
_cell.length_b   1.000
_cell.length_c   1.000
_cell.angle_alpha   90.00
_cell.angle_beta   90.00
_cell.angle_gamma   90.00
#
_symmetry.space_group_name_H-M   'P 1'
#
loop_
_entity.id
_entity.type
_entity.pdbx_description
1 polymer ?
#
loop_
_entity_poly.entity_id
_entity_poly.type
_entity_poly.pdbx_seq_one_letter_code
_entity_poly.pdbx_strand_id
1 'polypeptide(L)'
;MALEKTNNAKTPFNINSPVNKYDLLTLEQHKHGLTEEHILLAFQAFDELIPYLGVFTQIFQKLRADFIAAVYSDELTGTTDSSKEYVQRKPFFLLVKQDQDQKIELIEELKEQLEKLKKSLFEKHNHLSEALEELSKKDNEISDLILLQTKLKEKIEEQQNEMNKMENQMEEIKSSASFTEHQLACDISDLRDELEDAKNEIKELSVFKKSYDDIYFAFMDKSMDDDEIKQKKQSVVSTKRANLENELESAQRIEEQILLIMNTMIEDYEKHVDAHRFIVMEKCSSHAETDAEQDLRELELDEANEELRHVQLTFQNSVANLLTELGLLEQHTGMLNEHLQMLEELKPTLIKKKQEMDQKWKGDSILSAGLELDDSLESHFDPFIAQEQIFSKYSAMLYTSNNQGKTFEELKDAKYCASCGEKTLICPHKLTGPEKIFILPHHCSHIKITRPRVRINKQATKNNEKLDQQWELFQYKNSITKSHTESSTSNTDISRESSLLGMTDTHIMHTTQKLWEDYNKRTTSERKIPRFLTLEQTQAIIEQFLGYLIWTDEFLTEVDVDESILDLMYRYMHFQYMVADVANMAAHDFLSAITQYSGVDKTIQLLGHVLIGNLDASCLRYILLICDFITAVDWKEVEDFRAFATAIYPFLNEDDFENLQMSYTSYSENKISQYHVASFLINLIIKHREPRFRDMEIKLVQYQGQENGHLTEVEFKEATENLVPLCNEQIRNRLFVQSVKSSQLELSKKAVPIMKLAHIAAFLTLEQISNVIRENVLLKLKERRAHLKPIAIDAKEQRASNEGDYNGSKLVTMTYMRQLAANINRQFKQEEDSIYS
;
A
#
# COMPACT_ATOMS: atom_id res chain seq x y z
N MET A 1 -63.56 41.24 -62.96
CA MET A 1 -64.39 41.13 -64.18
C MET A 1 -64.91 39.72 -64.24
N ALA A 2 -66.19 39.41 -64.45
CA ALA A 2 -67.37 40.22 -64.61
C ALA A 2 -68.54 39.30 -64.23
N LEU A 3 -69.49 39.85 -63.48
CA LEU A 3 -70.86 39.35 -63.48
C LEU A 3 -71.37 39.48 -64.91
N GLU A 4 -71.74 38.36 -65.54
CA GLU A 4 -72.70 38.43 -66.64
C GLU A 4 -73.54 37.15 -66.69
N LYS A 5 -74.69 37.26 -66.03
CA LYS A 5 -75.85 36.41 -66.27
C LYS A 5 -76.35 36.69 -67.67
N THR A 6 -76.22 35.73 -68.58
CA THR A 6 -77.04 35.69 -69.80
C THR A 6 -77.82 34.38 -69.81
N ASN A 7 -79.06 34.48 -69.33
CA ASN A 7 -80.10 33.47 -69.53
C ASN A 7 -80.50 33.48 -71.01
N ASN A 8 -80.02 32.51 -71.77
CA ASN A 8 -80.60 31.96 -72.99
C ASN A 8 -80.47 30.43 -72.84
N ALA A 9 -81.46 29.56 -73.00
CA ALA A 9 -82.79 29.67 -73.56
C ALA A 9 -83.63 28.49 -73.00
N LYS A 10 -84.95 28.64 -72.87
CA LYS A 10 -85.86 27.48 -72.78
C LYS A 10 -86.59 27.32 -74.11
N THR A 11 -85.90 26.67 -75.04
CA THR A 11 -86.52 25.88 -76.11
C THR A 11 -86.56 24.41 -75.67
N PRO A 12 -87.55 23.61 -76.12
CA PRO A 12 -87.91 22.35 -75.48
C PRO A 12 -86.79 21.31 -75.64
N PHE A 13 -86.41 20.69 -74.52
CA PHE A 13 -85.40 19.64 -74.43
C PHE A 13 -85.78 18.44 -75.29
N ASN A 14 -85.01 18.22 -76.35
CA ASN A 14 -85.04 16.96 -77.10
C ASN A 14 -84.19 15.94 -76.33
N ILE A 15 -84.84 14.90 -75.81
CA ILE A 15 -84.28 13.92 -74.86
C ILE A 15 -83.18 13.05 -75.50
N ASN A 16 -83.02 13.08 -76.82
CA ASN A 16 -82.08 12.26 -77.58
C ASN A 16 -80.84 13.00 -78.13
N SER A 17 -80.51 14.21 -77.64
CA SER A 17 -79.27 14.90 -78.05
C SER A 17 -78.05 14.34 -77.29
N PRO A 18 -76.95 13.94 -77.98
CA PRO A 18 -75.74 13.43 -77.33
C PRO A 18 -75.09 14.45 -76.38
N VAL A 19 -75.29 15.75 -76.61
CA VAL A 19 -74.83 16.84 -75.74
C VAL A 19 -75.56 16.80 -74.39
N ASN A 20 -76.88 16.63 -74.40
CA ASN A 20 -77.69 16.57 -73.18
C ASN A 20 -77.38 15.30 -72.35
N LYS A 21 -77.00 14.20 -73.02
CA LYS A 21 -76.58 12.94 -72.37
C LYS A 21 -75.21 13.11 -71.69
N TYR A 22 -74.25 13.77 -72.34
CA TYR A 22 -72.94 14.07 -71.76
C TYR A 22 -73.05 15.05 -70.58
N ASP A 23 -73.88 16.09 -70.70
CA ASP A 23 -74.11 17.06 -69.62
C ASP A 23 -74.78 16.42 -68.39
N LEU A 24 -75.70 15.47 -68.58
CA LEU A 24 -76.31 14.70 -67.48
C LEU A 24 -75.28 13.79 -66.78
N LEU A 25 -74.48 13.04 -67.56
CA LEU A 25 -73.48 12.12 -67.01
C LEU A 25 -72.33 12.83 -66.28
N THR A 26 -71.96 14.03 -66.72
CA THR A 26 -70.94 14.85 -66.04
C THR A 26 -71.47 15.52 -64.77
N LEU A 27 -72.76 15.90 -64.74
CA LEU A 27 -73.41 16.45 -63.54
C LEU A 27 -73.61 15.39 -62.44
N GLU A 28 -73.89 14.13 -62.80
CA GLU A 28 -74.06 13.02 -61.85
C GLU A 28 -72.77 12.67 -61.07
N GLN A 29 -71.57 13.00 -61.60
CA GLN A 29 -70.28 12.61 -61.01
C GLN A 29 -69.71 13.58 -59.95
N HIS A 30 -70.35 14.72 -59.65
CA HIS A 30 -70.13 15.61 -58.50
C HIS A 30 -68.69 15.97 -58.05
N LYS A 31 -67.65 15.75 -58.86
CA LYS A 31 -66.26 16.14 -58.54
C LYS A 31 -65.80 17.24 -59.49
N HIS A 32 -65.58 18.44 -58.94
CA HIS A 32 -64.92 19.53 -59.65
C HIS A 32 -63.43 19.20 -59.85
N GLY A 33 -63.05 18.81 -61.06
CA GLY A 33 -61.67 18.54 -61.48
C GLY A 33 -61.59 17.54 -62.63
N LEU A 34 -60.42 17.45 -63.30
CA LEU A 34 -60.17 16.37 -64.25
C LEU A 34 -60.05 15.05 -63.48
N THR A 35 -61.05 14.17 -63.59
CA THR A 35 -61.01 12.80 -63.08
C THR A 35 -60.87 11.82 -64.24
N GLU A 36 -60.33 10.63 -63.97
CA GLU A 36 -60.14 9.58 -64.97
C GLU A 36 -61.46 9.20 -65.65
N GLU A 37 -62.54 9.09 -64.87
CA GLU A 37 -63.89 8.80 -65.35
C GLU A 37 -64.44 9.92 -66.25
N HIS A 38 -64.16 11.19 -65.95
CA HIS A 38 -64.61 12.33 -66.77
C HIS A 38 -63.89 12.34 -68.13
N ILE A 39 -62.60 12.02 -68.17
CA ILE A 39 -61.83 11.92 -69.41
C ILE A 39 -62.30 10.72 -70.25
N LEU A 40 -62.60 9.58 -69.61
CA LEU A 40 -63.18 8.42 -70.29
C LEU A 40 -64.56 8.73 -70.89
N LEU A 41 -65.43 9.44 -70.15
CA LEU A 41 -66.71 9.92 -70.67
C LEU A 41 -66.54 10.89 -71.85
N ALA A 42 -65.53 11.77 -71.80
CA ALA A 42 -65.23 12.69 -72.90
C ALA A 42 -64.80 11.93 -74.16
N PHE A 43 -63.93 10.93 -74.04
CA PHE A 43 -63.54 10.08 -75.17
C PHE A 43 -64.68 9.19 -75.69
N GLN A 44 -65.58 8.72 -74.83
CA GLN A 44 -66.80 8.02 -75.24
C GLN A 44 -67.76 8.93 -76.01
N ALA A 45 -67.93 10.18 -75.58
CA ALA A 45 -68.70 11.17 -76.31
C ALA A 45 -68.06 11.51 -77.67
N PHE A 46 -66.72 11.62 -77.74
CA PHE A 46 -66.01 11.74 -79.01
C PHE A 46 -66.26 10.53 -79.92
N ASP A 47 -66.21 9.31 -79.38
CA ASP A 47 -66.47 8.07 -80.13
C ASP A 47 -67.92 7.96 -80.61
N GLU A 48 -68.90 8.46 -79.84
CA GLU A 48 -70.30 8.54 -80.25
C GLU A 48 -70.53 9.60 -81.34
N LEU A 49 -69.75 10.71 -81.36
CA LEU A 49 -69.93 11.81 -82.31
C LEU A 49 -69.20 11.60 -83.64
N ILE A 50 -68.02 10.97 -83.62
CA ILE A 50 -67.18 10.74 -84.82
C ILE A 50 -67.93 10.13 -86.02
N PRO A 51 -68.79 9.11 -85.87
CA PRO A 51 -69.49 8.48 -86.98
C PRO A 51 -70.47 9.41 -87.71
N TYR A 52 -70.98 10.44 -87.04
CA TYR A 52 -71.99 11.36 -87.58
C TYR A 52 -71.38 12.58 -88.30
N LEU A 53 -70.05 12.71 -88.34
CA LEU A 53 -69.35 13.88 -88.87
C LEU A 53 -69.00 13.80 -90.38
N GLY A 54 -69.41 12.73 -91.07
CA GLY A 54 -69.29 12.61 -92.53
C GLY A 54 -67.85 12.73 -93.04
N VAL A 55 -67.55 13.74 -93.86
CA VAL A 55 -66.21 13.95 -94.48
C VAL A 55 -65.13 14.25 -93.43
N PHE A 56 -65.50 14.81 -92.27
CA PHE A 56 -64.56 15.19 -91.21
C PHE A 56 -64.17 14.02 -90.30
N THR A 57 -64.75 12.83 -90.50
CA THR A 57 -64.48 11.63 -89.68
C THR A 57 -62.99 11.29 -89.62
N GLN A 58 -62.27 11.37 -90.74
CA GLN A 58 -60.83 11.07 -90.77
C GLN A 58 -59.99 12.07 -89.97
N ILE A 59 -60.39 13.35 -89.97
CA ILE A 59 -59.69 14.41 -89.22
C ILE A 59 -59.94 14.23 -87.72
N PHE A 60 -61.18 13.98 -87.32
CA PHE A 60 -61.52 13.78 -85.91
C PHE A 60 -60.99 12.46 -85.34
N GLN A 61 -60.86 11.41 -86.15
CA GLN A 61 -60.14 10.19 -85.75
C GLN A 61 -58.66 10.44 -85.48
N LYS A 62 -58.01 11.29 -86.29
CA LYS A 62 -56.62 11.68 -86.08
C LYS A 62 -56.47 12.56 -84.84
N LEU A 63 -57.34 13.56 -84.67
CA LEU A 63 -57.37 14.39 -83.47
C LEU A 63 -57.61 13.56 -82.21
N ARG A 64 -58.50 12.57 -82.25
CA ARG A 64 -58.70 11.64 -81.12
C ARG A 64 -57.41 10.89 -80.77
N ALA A 65 -56.69 10.39 -81.77
CA ALA A 65 -55.41 9.71 -81.53
C ALA A 65 -54.36 10.66 -80.92
N ASP A 66 -54.28 11.89 -81.43
CA ASP A 66 -53.38 12.92 -80.90
C ASP A 66 -53.77 13.34 -79.46
N PHE A 67 -55.07 13.44 -79.16
CA PHE A 67 -55.56 13.73 -77.80
C PHE A 67 -55.30 12.57 -76.83
N ILE A 68 -55.41 11.31 -77.27
CA ILE A 68 -55.05 10.16 -76.43
C ILE A 68 -53.56 10.19 -76.11
N ALA A 69 -52.70 10.48 -77.10
CA ALA A 69 -51.26 10.59 -76.87
C ALA A 69 -50.87 11.77 -75.97
N ALA A 70 -51.64 12.86 -75.97
CA ALA A 70 -51.40 14.02 -75.12
C ALA A 70 -51.89 13.84 -73.67
N VAL A 71 -52.97 13.09 -73.46
CA VAL A 71 -53.60 12.92 -72.14
C VAL A 71 -53.02 11.72 -71.40
N TYR A 72 -52.73 10.63 -72.11
CA TYR A 72 -52.24 9.38 -71.54
C TYR A 72 -50.74 9.20 -71.78
N SER A 73 -50.02 8.82 -70.72
CA SER A 73 -48.62 8.41 -70.77
C SER A 73 -48.46 7.03 -71.40
N ASP A 74 -47.22 6.69 -71.78
CA ASP A 74 -46.86 5.35 -72.28
C ASP A 74 -46.74 4.30 -71.16
N GLU A 75 -46.91 4.70 -69.89
CA GLU A 75 -46.93 3.79 -68.75
C GLU A 75 -48.28 3.06 -68.67
N LEU A 76 -48.21 1.72 -68.73
CA LEU A 76 -49.35 0.83 -68.64
C LEU A 76 -49.55 0.39 -67.19
N THR A 77 -50.78 0.46 -66.70
CA THR A 77 -51.15 -0.22 -65.44
C THR A 77 -52.24 -1.26 -65.69
N GLY A 78 -52.08 -2.41 -65.05
CA GLY A 78 -53.14 -3.41 -64.91
C GLY A 78 -53.78 -3.26 -63.54
N THR A 79 -55.10 -3.12 -63.49
CA THR A 79 -55.88 -3.23 -62.26
C THR A 79 -56.37 -4.67 -62.15
N THR A 80 -56.09 -5.33 -61.02
CA THR A 80 -56.53 -6.70 -60.73
C THR A 80 -57.88 -6.73 -60.01
N ASP A 81 -58.84 -5.90 -60.44
CA ASP A 81 -60.18 -5.92 -59.87
C ASP A 81 -61.18 -6.53 -60.85
N SER A 82 -61.46 -7.81 -60.57
CA SER A 82 -62.59 -8.65 -60.99
C SER A 82 -63.53 -8.11 -62.08
N SER A 83 -63.21 -8.43 -63.34
CA SER A 83 -64.08 -9.19 -64.28
C SER A 83 -63.70 -9.02 -65.76
N LYS A 84 -62.75 -8.14 -66.10
CA LYS A 84 -62.03 -8.13 -67.39
C LYS A 84 -60.63 -7.51 -67.20
N GLU A 85 -59.57 -8.23 -67.58
CA GLU A 85 -58.22 -7.66 -67.64
C GLU A 85 -58.18 -6.59 -68.73
N TYR A 86 -58.18 -5.31 -68.33
CA TYR A 86 -57.94 -4.20 -69.23
C TYR A 86 -56.63 -3.52 -68.84
N VAL A 87 -55.68 -3.54 -69.77
CA VAL A 87 -54.46 -2.74 -69.67
C VAL A 87 -54.83 -1.30 -70.04
N GLN A 88 -54.80 -0.39 -69.07
CA GLN A 88 -55.12 1.01 -69.29
C GLN A 88 -53.86 1.87 -69.11
N ARG A 89 -53.67 2.82 -70.02
CA ARG A 89 -52.61 3.82 -69.93
C ARG A 89 -52.93 4.82 -68.83
N LYS A 90 -51.92 5.25 -68.06
CA LYS A 90 -52.14 6.26 -67.02
C LYS A 90 -52.18 7.67 -67.60
N PRO A 91 -53.16 8.50 -67.24
CA PRO A 91 -53.12 9.92 -67.54
C PRO A 91 -51.94 10.65 -66.86
N PHE A 92 -51.30 11.60 -67.55
CA PHE A 92 -50.16 12.36 -66.99
C PHE A 92 -50.51 13.13 -65.71
N PHE A 93 -51.74 13.62 -65.56
CA PHE A 93 -52.13 14.39 -64.37
C PHE A 93 -52.14 13.56 -63.07
N LEU A 94 -52.35 12.24 -63.16
CA LEU A 94 -52.25 11.34 -62.01
C LEU A 94 -50.80 11.11 -61.59
N LEU A 95 -49.88 10.99 -62.55
CA LEU A 95 -48.45 10.87 -62.28
C LEU A 95 -47.91 12.15 -61.61
N VAL A 96 -48.31 13.32 -62.10
CA VAL A 96 -47.93 14.61 -61.49
C VAL A 96 -48.49 14.73 -60.07
N LYS A 97 -49.71 14.26 -59.83
CA LYS A 97 -50.30 14.26 -58.49
C LYS A 97 -49.52 13.33 -57.55
N GLN A 98 -49.14 12.13 -58.00
CA GLN A 98 -48.32 11.20 -57.22
C GLN A 98 -46.95 11.78 -56.87
N ASP A 99 -46.28 12.44 -57.81
CA ASP A 99 -45.00 13.13 -57.57
C ASP A 99 -45.15 14.30 -56.57
N GLN A 100 -46.26 15.04 -56.65
CA GLN A 100 -46.55 16.10 -55.67
C GLN A 100 -46.81 15.53 -54.27
N ASP A 101 -47.58 14.45 -54.17
CA ASP A 101 -47.87 13.78 -52.90
C ASP A 101 -46.57 13.25 -52.24
N GLN A 102 -45.68 12.62 -53.03
CA GLN A 102 -44.36 12.16 -52.56
C GLN A 102 -43.47 13.32 -52.09
N LYS A 103 -43.48 14.44 -52.80
CA LYS A 103 -42.72 15.64 -52.39
C LYS A 103 -43.25 16.24 -51.09
N ILE A 104 -44.57 16.22 -50.87
CA ILE A 104 -45.17 16.70 -49.63
C ILE A 104 -44.76 15.81 -48.46
N GLU A 105 -44.80 14.48 -48.63
CA GLU A 105 -44.38 13.51 -47.61
C GLU A 105 -42.93 13.73 -47.19
N LEU A 106 -42.01 13.89 -48.16
CA LEU A 106 -40.60 14.19 -47.90
C LEU A 106 -40.40 15.53 -47.17
N ILE A 107 -41.19 16.55 -47.52
CA ILE A 107 -41.13 17.87 -46.86
C ILE A 107 -41.63 17.77 -45.41
N GLU A 108 -42.66 16.97 -45.14
CA GLU A 108 -43.17 16.74 -43.80
C GLU A 108 -42.16 15.99 -42.93
N GLU A 109 -41.53 14.94 -43.47
CA GLU A 109 -40.47 14.20 -42.77
C GLU A 109 -39.26 15.11 -42.43
N LEU A 110 -38.82 15.94 -43.38
CA LEU A 110 -37.74 16.90 -43.16
C LEU A 110 -38.09 17.95 -42.10
N LYS A 111 -39.35 18.41 -42.05
CA LYS A 111 -39.81 19.34 -41.00
C LYS A 111 -39.79 18.69 -39.63
N GLU A 112 -40.21 17.44 -39.53
CA GLU A 112 -40.19 16.70 -38.26
C GLU A 112 -38.75 16.51 -37.76
N GLN A 113 -37.81 16.17 -38.65
CA GLN A 113 -36.39 16.08 -38.32
C GLN A 113 -35.82 17.44 -37.86
N LEU A 114 -36.20 18.54 -38.52
CA LEU A 114 -35.81 19.90 -38.14
C LEU A 114 -36.34 20.28 -36.75
N GLU A 115 -37.57 19.92 -36.41
CA GLU A 115 -38.12 20.16 -35.07
C GLU A 115 -37.41 19.35 -33.99
N LYS A 116 -37.10 18.07 -34.26
CA LYS A 116 -36.31 17.23 -33.33
C LYS A 116 -34.92 17.82 -33.08
N LEU A 117 -34.24 18.26 -34.14
CA LEU A 117 -32.93 18.92 -34.02
C LEU A 117 -33.03 20.24 -33.25
N LYS A 118 -34.07 21.04 -33.49
CA LYS A 118 -34.28 22.31 -32.77
C LYS A 118 -34.50 22.10 -31.27
N LYS A 119 -35.28 21.08 -30.88
CA LYS A 119 -35.49 20.71 -29.48
C LYS A 119 -34.17 20.27 -28.83
N SER A 120 -33.42 19.38 -29.49
CA SER A 120 -32.12 18.93 -28.98
C SER A 120 -31.10 20.07 -28.84
N LEU A 121 -31.08 21.01 -29.78
CA LEU A 121 -30.22 22.19 -29.70
C LEU A 121 -30.59 23.07 -28.51
N PHE A 122 -31.89 23.27 -28.26
CA PHE A 122 -32.38 24.05 -27.13
C PHE A 122 -32.02 23.39 -25.78
N GLU A 123 -32.18 22.08 -25.66
CA GLU A 123 -31.77 21.31 -24.46
C GLU A 123 -30.26 21.44 -24.22
N LYS A 124 -29.42 21.26 -25.26
CA LYS A 124 -27.97 21.45 -25.16
C LYS A 124 -27.59 22.88 -24.78
N HIS A 125 -28.32 23.88 -25.27
CA HIS A 125 -28.08 25.27 -24.92
C HIS A 125 -28.41 25.55 -23.44
N ASN A 126 -29.49 24.97 -22.92
CA ASN A 126 -29.83 25.06 -21.50
C ASN A 126 -28.77 24.40 -20.63
N HIS A 127 -28.34 23.18 -20.96
CA HIS A 127 -27.26 22.50 -20.23
C HIS A 127 -25.95 23.29 -20.24
N LEU A 128 -25.60 23.91 -21.37
CA LEU A 128 -24.42 24.78 -21.45
C LEU A 128 -24.58 26.01 -20.53
N SER A 129 -25.77 26.61 -20.51
CA SER A 129 -26.06 27.75 -19.62
C SER A 129 -25.97 27.37 -18.14
N GLU A 130 -26.48 26.20 -17.75
CA GLU A 130 -26.37 25.67 -16.39
C GLU A 130 -24.90 25.43 -16.01
N ALA A 131 -24.13 24.79 -16.89
CA ALA A 131 -22.70 24.54 -16.67
C ALA A 131 -21.89 25.85 -16.55
N LEU A 132 -22.22 26.89 -17.31
CA LEU A 132 -21.59 28.21 -17.16
C LEU A 132 -21.91 28.86 -15.82
N GLU A 133 -23.12 28.68 -15.31
CA GLU A 133 -23.49 29.20 -13.99
C GLU A 133 -22.74 28.46 -12.88
N GLU A 134 -22.63 27.13 -12.97
CA GLU A 134 -21.83 26.32 -12.05
C GLU A 134 -20.34 26.69 -12.08
N LEU A 135 -19.77 26.88 -13.28
CA LEU A 135 -18.38 27.35 -13.42
C LEU A 135 -18.17 28.69 -12.70
N SER A 136 -19.12 29.62 -12.83
CA SER A 136 -19.04 30.91 -12.12
C SER A 136 -19.07 30.77 -10.60
N LYS A 137 -19.84 29.82 -10.07
CA LYS A 137 -19.89 29.51 -8.62
C LYS A 137 -18.55 28.92 -8.16
N LYS A 138 -17.98 28.00 -8.93
CA LYS A 138 -16.68 27.40 -8.66
C LYS A 138 -15.54 28.42 -8.74
N ASP A 139 -15.56 29.34 -9.68
CA ASP A 139 -14.57 30.43 -9.77
C ASP A 139 -14.60 31.37 -8.55
N ASN A 140 -15.80 31.64 -8.01
CA ASN A 140 -15.95 32.40 -6.77
C ASN A 140 -15.41 31.62 -5.56
N GLU A 141 -15.70 30.33 -5.45
CA GLU A 141 -15.16 29.45 -4.39
C GLU A 141 -13.62 29.39 -4.44
N ILE A 142 -13.04 29.26 -5.64
CA ILE A 142 -11.58 29.28 -5.84
C ILE A 142 -11.00 30.62 -5.38
N SER A 143 -11.66 31.73 -5.69
CA SER A 143 -11.21 33.07 -5.29
C SER A 143 -11.21 33.24 -3.76
N ASP A 144 -12.24 32.71 -3.08
CA ASP A 144 -12.32 32.73 -1.62
C ASP A 144 -11.24 31.84 -0.97
N LEU A 145 -10.97 30.68 -1.55
CA LEU A 145 -9.89 29.78 -1.09
C LEU A 145 -8.51 30.41 -1.27
N ILE A 146 -8.26 31.11 -2.38
CA ILE A 146 -7.01 31.85 -2.59
C ILE A 146 -6.83 32.93 -1.51
N LEU A 147 -7.90 33.64 -1.15
CA LEU A 147 -7.87 34.65 -0.10
C LEU A 147 -7.66 34.04 1.30
N LEU A 148 -8.14 32.82 1.53
CA LEU A 148 -7.86 32.08 2.76
C LEU A 148 -6.39 31.61 2.80
N GLN A 149 -5.87 31.12 1.68
CA GLN A 149 -4.48 30.67 1.56
C GLN A 149 -3.49 31.80 1.82
N THR A 150 -3.74 33.00 1.31
CA THR A 150 -2.89 34.17 1.58
C THR A 150 -2.89 34.55 3.06
N LYS A 151 -4.06 34.57 3.71
CA LYS A 151 -4.16 34.82 5.16
C LYS A 151 -3.41 33.78 5.99
N LEU A 152 -3.48 32.50 5.61
CA LEU A 152 -2.75 31.43 6.30
C LEU A 152 -1.24 31.56 6.09
N LYS A 153 -0.78 31.94 4.90
CA LYS A 153 0.64 32.22 4.63
C LYS A 153 1.17 33.38 5.47
N GLU A 154 0.42 34.48 5.58
CA GLU A 154 0.78 35.60 6.45
C GLU A 154 0.91 35.16 7.92
N LYS A 155 -0.01 34.30 8.39
CA LYS A 155 0.03 33.76 9.76
C LYS A 155 1.23 32.84 10.00
N ILE A 156 1.59 32.01 9.01
CA ILE A 156 2.79 31.16 9.07
C ILE A 156 4.05 32.03 9.14
N GLU A 157 4.12 33.09 8.33
CA GLU A 157 5.26 34.03 8.35
C GLU A 157 5.39 34.74 9.70
N GLU A 158 4.27 35.14 10.32
CA GLU A 158 4.25 35.71 11.66
C GLU A 158 4.77 34.71 12.71
N GLN A 159 4.29 33.46 12.68
CA GLN A 159 4.75 32.41 13.59
C GLN A 159 6.23 32.05 13.38
N GLN A 160 6.72 32.02 12.14
CA GLN A 160 8.13 31.77 11.83
C GLN A 160 9.02 32.87 12.44
N ASN A 161 8.57 34.13 12.36
CA ASN A 161 9.27 35.25 12.97
C ASN A 161 9.28 35.17 14.51
N GLU A 162 8.23 34.66 15.13
CA GLU A 162 8.20 34.40 16.57
C GLU A 162 9.14 33.25 16.96
N MET A 163 9.17 32.15 16.20
CA MET A 163 10.11 31.06 16.44
C MET A 163 11.56 31.53 16.37
N ASN A 164 11.93 32.29 15.34
CA ASN A 164 13.28 32.84 15.21
C ASN A 164 13.67 33.75 16.38
N LYS A 165 12.72 34.53 16.92
CA LYS A 165 12.97 35.34 18.14
C LYS A 165 13.21 34.46 19.36
N MET A 166 12.42 33.41 19.53
CA MET A 166 12.58 32.46 20.65
C MET A 166 13.90 31.67 20.55
N GLU A 167 14.30 31.25 19.35
CA GLU A 167 15.58 30.57 19.11
C GLU A 167 16.77 31.46 19.48
N ASN A 168 16.77 32.72 19.05
CA ASN A 168 17.82 33.66 19.43
C ASN A 168 17.89 33.86 20.95
N GLN A 169 16.74 33.95 21.64
CA GLN A 169 16.71 34.03 23.10
C GLN A 169 17.27 32.76 23.76
N MET A 170 16.95 31.58 23.23
CA MET A 170 17.50 30.31 23.72
C MET A 170 19.02 30.23 23.51
N GLU A 171 19.53 30.74 22.39
CA GLU A 171 20.96 30.76 22.11
C GLU A 171 21.72 31.73 23.04
N GLU A 172 21.16 32.91 23.30
CA GLU A 172 21.67 33.83 24.31
C GLU A 172 21.71 33.18 25.70
N ILE A 173 20.62 32.53 26.14
CA ILE A 173 20.56 31.84 27.43
C ILE A 173 21.61 30.72 27.48
N LYS A 174 21.73 29.91 26.43
CA LYS A 174 22.72 28.81 26.36
C LYS A 174 24.15 29.32 26.46
N SER A 175 24.47 30.44 25.79
CA SER A 175 25.80 31.05 25.87
C SER A 175 26.10 31.55 27.29
N SER A 176 25.11 32.15 27.96
CA SER A 176 25.25 32.61 29.35
C SER A 176 25.42 31.44 30.33
N ALA A 177 24.68 30.35 30.12
CA ALA A 177 24.77 29.13 30.92
C ALA A 177 26.15 28.47 30.76
N SER A 178 26.66 28.37 29.53
CA SER A 178 28.01 27.85 29.27
C SER A 178 29.11 28.67 29.94
N PHE A 179 28.97 30.01 29.95
CA PHE A 179 29.90 30.88 30.67
C PHE A 179 29.88 30.60 32.18
N THR A 180 28.69 30.46 32.77
CA THR A 180 28.56 30.13 34.20
C THR A 180 29.07 28.73 34.54
N GLU A 181 28.86 27.74 33.66
CA GLU A 181 29.39 26.38 33.84
C GLU A 181 30.92 26.38 33.85
N HIS A 182 31.53 27.14 32.93
CA HIS A 182 32.99 27.29 32.91
C HIS A 182 33.52 27.96 34.18
N GLN A 183 32.83 29.00 34.67
CA GLN A 183 33.21 29.67 35.92
C GLN A 183 33.13 28.72 37.12
N LEU A 184 32.03 27.98 37.26
CA LEU A 184 31.88 26.99 38.33
C LEU A 184 32.89 25.84 38.21
N ALA A 185 33.29 25.45 36.99
CA ALA A 185 34.31 24.44 36.79
C ALA A 185 35.69 24.90 37.28
N CYS A 186 36.04 26.18 37.06
CA CYS A 186 37.24 26.79 37.64
C CYS A 186 37.16 26.79 39.18
N ASP A 187 36.04 27.24 39.75
CA ASP A 187 35.86 27.27 41.22
C ASP A 187 35.96 25.85 41.84
N ILE A 188 35.41 24.83 41.18
CA ILE A 188 35.54 23.43 41.61
C ILE A 188 37.00 22.96 41.56
N SER A 189 37.77 23.41 40.57
CA SER A 189 39.20 23.08 40.48
C SER A 189 39.96 23.70 41.65
N ASP A 190 39.74 24.99 41.91
CA ASP A 190 40.39 25.71 43.01
C ASP A 190 40.06 25.06 44.37
N LEU A 191 38.78 24.73 44.60
CA LEU A 191 38.36 24.04 45.83
C LEU A 191 38.95 22.63 45.96
N ARG A 192 39.20 21.93 44.86
CA ARG A 192 39.87 20.61 44.90
C ARG A 192 41.33 20.74 45.29
N ASP A 193 42.01 21.76 44.78
CA ASP A 193 43.40 22.05 45.13
C ASP A 193 43.50 22.43 46.62
N GLU A 194 42.60 23.29 47.12
CA GLU A 194 42.51 23.62 48.55
C GLU A 194 42.25 22.38 49.44
N LEU A 195 41.39 21.47 48.99
CA LEU A 195 41.09 20.24 49.71
C LEU A 195 42.31 19.30 49.75
N GLU A 196 43.07 19.23 48.65
CA GLU A 196 44.29 18.43 48.59
C GLU A 196 45.38 19.01 49.49
N ASP A 197 45.52 20.33 49.53
CA ASP A 197 46.41 21.03 50.46
C ASP A 197 46.03 20.75 51.93
N ALA A 198 44.73 20.84 52.26
CA ALA A 198 44.23 20.51 53.60
C ALA A 198 44.46 19.03 53.97
N LYS A 199 44.33 18.09 53.01
CA LYS A 199 44.67 16.67 53.22
C LYS A 199 46.15 16.48 53.48
N ASN A 200 47.00 17.19 52.74
CA ASN A 200 48.45 17.15 52.95
C ASN A 200 48.81 17.68 54.33
N GLU A 201 48.19 18.77 54.78
CA GLU A 201 48.33 19.29 56.14
C GLU A 201 47.85 18.29 57.21
N ILE A 202 46.68 17.68 57.02
CA ILE A 202 46.20 16.60 57.91
C ILE A 202 47.18 15.44 57.96
N LYS A 203 47.79 15.08 56.83
CA LYS A 203 48.79 14.02 56.76
C LYS A 203 50.05 14.38 57.55
N GLU A 204 50.53 15.61 57.44
CA GLU A 204 51.64 16.11 58.26
C GLU A 204 51.27 16.08 59.75
N LEU A 205 50.11 16.60 60.13
CA LEU A 205 49.58 16.57 61.50
C LEU A 205 49.38 15.13 62.01
N SER A 206 49.04 14.18 61.15
CA SER A 206 48.88 12.77 61.52
C SER A 206 50.21 12.13 61.93
N VAL A 207 51.34 12.59 61.37
CA VAL A 207 52.69 12.13 61.77
C VAL A 207 53.02 12.65 63.17
N PHE A 208 52.68 13.90 63.48
CA PHE A 208 52.82 14.46 64.82
C PHE A 208 51.89 13.80 65.83
N LYS A 209 50.66 13.49 65.42
CA LYS A 209 49.73 12.73 66.25
C LYS A 209 50.26 11.33 66.50
N LYS A 210 50.79 10.64 65.49
CA LYS A 210 51.37 9.31 65.64
C LYS A 210 52.55 9.31 66.59
N SER A 211 53.45 10.30 66.53
CA SER A 211 54.55 10.39 67.49
C SER A 211 54.07 10.71 68.91
N TYR A 212 53.01 11.52 69.05
CA TYR A 212 52.36 11.76 70.34
C TYR A 212 51.68 10.49 70.88
N ASP A 213 50.95 9.78 70.03
CA ASP A 213 50.27 8.52 70.34
C ASP A 213 51.31 7.43 70.68
N ASP A 214 52.45 7.35 69.98
CA ASP A 214 53.54 6.42 70.29
C ASP A 214 54.16 6.71 71.67
N ILE A 215 54.27 7.98 72.06
CA ILE A 215 54.67 8.38 73.41
C ILE A 215 53.58 8.03 74.43
N TYR A 216 52.31 8.25 74.09
CA TYR A 216 51.16 7.95 74.94
C TYR A 216 50.98 6.44 75.18
N PHE A 217 51.17 5.62 74.14
CA PHE A 217 51.12 4.15 74.20
C PHE A 217 52.37 3.53 74.82
N ALA A 218 53.52 4.22 74.84
CA ALA A 218 54.67 3.80 75.64
C ALA A 218 54.42 3.88 77.16
N PHE A 219 53.38 4.61 77.59
CA PHE A 219 52.97 4.75 78.99
C PHE A 219 51.73 3.92 79.37
N MET A 220 51.05 3.25 78.43
CA MET A 220 49.86 2.44 78.71
C MET A 220 50.13 0.96 78.49
N ASP A 221 50.14 0.22 79.59
CA ASP A 221 50.38 -1.22 79.66
C ASP A 221 49.22 -2.00 79.02
N LYS A 222 49.55 -3.02 78.22
CA LYS A 222 48.61 -3.83 77.43
C LYS A 222 47.74 -4.75 78.30
N SER A 223 46.43 -4.76 78.06
CA SER A 223 45.57 -5.95 78.23
C SER A 223 44.41 -5.86 77.24
N MET A 224 44.38 -6.72 76.21
CA MET A 224 43.74 -8.06 76.13
C MET A 224 42.27 -8.01 75.67
N ASP A 225 42.02 -8.91 74.72
CA ASP A 225 40.79 -9.60 74.32
C ASP A 225 39.81 -8.96 73.32
N ASP A 226 39.95 -9.48 72.09
CA ASP A 226 38.89 -9.78 71.13
C ASP A 226 37.81 -10.68 71.76
N ASP A 227 36.52 -10.38 71.52
CA ASP A 227 35.64 -11.20 70.67
C ASP A 227 34.16 -10.78 70.77
N GLU A 228 33.42 -11.10 69.69
CA GLU A 228 31.96 -11.10 69.52
C GLU A 228 31.20 -9.76 69.34
N ILE A 229 31.00 -9.28 68.09
CA ILE A 229 29.67 -8.94 67.49
C ILE A 229 29.80 -8.91 65.95
N LYS A 230 29.56 -10.04 65.25
CA LYS A 230 29.38 -10.06 63.78
C LYS A 230 28.26 -11.00 63.37
N GLN A 231 27.01 -10.57 63.49
CA GLN A 231 25.86 -11.17 62.79
C GLN A 231 24.62 -10.30 63.04
N LYS A 232 24.23 -9.44 62.08
CA LYS A 232 22.84 -8.90 61.92
C LYS A 232 22.65 -7.88 60.80
N LYS A 233 23.70 -7.27 60.24
CA LYS A 233 23.55 -6.24 59.17
C LYS A 233 23.73 -6.74 57.72
N GLN A 234 24.13 -8.00 57.51
CA GLN A 234 24.33 -8.56 56.15
C GLN A 234 23.03 -9.11 55.52
N SER A 235 22.02 -9.44 56.31
CA SER A 235 20.74 -10.00 55.79
C SER A 235 19.91 -8.96 55.04
N VAL A 236 19.87 -7.71 55.50
CA VAL A 236 18.99 -6.66 54.95
C VAL A 236 19.39 -6.24 53.52
N VAL A 237 20.68 -6.15 53.22
CA VAL A 237 21.18 -5.77 51.88
C VAL A 237 20.98 -6.92 50.89
N SER A 238 21.15 -8.17 51.32
CA SER A 238 20.91 -9.34 50.48
C SER A 238 19.42 -9.53 50.14
N THR A 239 18.51 -9.27 51.09
CA THR A 239 17.06 -9.29 50.83
C THR A 239 16.60 -8.15 49.92
N LYS A 240 17.20 -6.95 50.04
CA LYS A 240 16.90 -5.81 49.15
C LYS A 240 17.34 -6.07 47.71
N ARG A 241 18.53 -6.65 47.52
CA ARG A 241 19.01 -7.08 46.20
C ARG A 241 18.07 -8.11 45.57
N ALA A 242 17.72 -9.16 46.32
CA ALA A 242 16.84 -10.21 45.82
C ALA A 242 15.43 -9.70 45.46
N ASN A 243 14.91 -8.71 46.20
CA ASN A 243 13.63 -8.08 45.86
C ASN A 243 13.71 -7.28 44.55
N LEU A 244 14.75 -6.46 44.36
CA LEU A 244 14.95 -5.70 43.12
C LEU A 244 15.20 -6.61 41.91
N GLU A 245 15.95 -7.70 42.09
CA GLU A 245 16.16 -8.71 41.04
C GLU A 245 14.84 -9.39 40.63
N ASN A 246 13.98 -9.74 41.61
CA ASN A 246 12.66 -10.29 41.33
C ASN A 246 11.71 -9.27 40.66
N GLU A 247 11.77 -8.00 41.06
CA GLU A 247 10.99 -6.93 40.45
C GLU A 247 11.42 -6.68 39.00
N LEU A 248 12.73 -6.70 38.75
CA LEU A 248 13.29 -6.57 37.41
C LEU A 248 12.91 -7.77 36.53
N GLU A 249 12.98 -8.99 37.04
CA GLU A 249 12.51 -10.19 36.34
C GLU A 249 11.01 -10.12 36.05
N SER A 250 10.21 -9.60 36.98
CA SER A 250 8.77 -9.42 36.76
C SER A 250 8.47 -8.35 35.71
N ALA A 251 9.25 -7.28 35.65
CA ALA A 251 9.13 -6.22 34.65
C ALA A 251 9.49 -6.75 33.25
N GLN A 252 10.57 -7.53 33.15
CA GLN A 252 10.99 -8.19 31.90
C GLN A 252 9.92 -9.17 31.40
N ARG A 253 9.30 -9.96 32.28
CA ARG A 253 8.21 -10.86 31.88
C ARG A 253 6.98 -10.10 31.36
N ILE A 254 6.65 -8.93 31.92
CA ILE A 254 5.55 -8.10 31.42
C ILE A 254 5.92 -7.51 30.06
N GLU A 255 7.16 -7.07 29.90
CA GLU A 255 7.68 -6.58 28.62
C GLU A 255 7.58 -7.66 27.53
N GLU A 256 8.04 -8.89 27.82
CA GLU A 256 7.90 -10.04 26.93
C GLU A 256 6.43 -10.32 26.57
N GLN A 257 5.52 -10.25 27.54
CA GLN A 257 4.09 -10.43 27.31
C GLN A 257 3.50 -9.34 26.40
N ILE A 258 3.88 -8.07 26.60
CA ILE A 258 3.44 -6.95 25.76
C ILE A 258 3.94 -7.14 24.32
N LEU A 259 5.20 -7.54 24.15
CA LEU A 259 5.77 -7.83 22.84
C LEU A 259 5.07 -9.01 22.14
N LEU A 260 4.71 -10.06 22.88
CA LEU A 260 3.93 -11.19 22.35
C LEU A 260 2.52 -10.75 21.93
N ILE A 261 1.84 -9.97 22.77
CA ILE A 261 0.52 -9.42 22.44
C ILE A 261 0.60 -8.53 21.20
N MET A 262 1.65 -7.71 21.09
CA MET A 262 1.88 -6.87 19.93
C MET A 262 2.07 -7.72 18.66
N ASN A 263 2.86 -8.80 18.71
CA ASN A 263 2.99 -9.74 17.59
C ASN A 263 1.63 -10.32 17.19
N THR A 264 0.79 -10.75 18.15
CA THR A 264 -0.56 -11.25 17.86
C THR A 264 -1.46 -10.18 17.24
N MET A 265 -1.41 -8.94 17.71
CA MET A 265 -2.17 -7.83 17.12
C MET A 265 -1.73 -7.55 15.67
N ILE A 266 -0.43 -7.60 15.38
CA ILE A 266 0.09 -7.43 14.02
C ILE A 266 -0.41 -8.57 13.12
N GLU A 267 -0.36 -9.83 13.59
CA GLU A 267 -0.86 -10.98 12.83
C GLU A 267 -2.36 -10.90 12.55
N ASP A 268 -3.16 -10.49 13.53
CA ASP A 268 -4.60 -10.35 13.35
C ASP A 268 -4.92 -9.20 12.39
N TYR A 269 -4.18 -8.09 12.46
CA TYR A 269 -4.27 -7.00 11.50
C TYR A 269 -3.93 -7.47 10.08
N GLU A 270 -2.81 -8.17 9.88
CA GLU A 270 -2.41 -8.70 8.57
C GLU A 270 -3.46 -9.66 8.00
N LYS A 271 -4.04 -10.55 8.82
CA LYS A 271 -5.15 -11.42 8.38
C LYS A 271 -6.35 -10.62 7.91
N HIS A 272 -6.70 -9.52 8.59
CA HIS A 272 -7.78 -8.64 8.18
C HIS A 272 -7.46 -7.94 6.86
N VAL A 273 -6.23 -7.44 6.67
CA VAL A 273 -5.82 -6.82 5.40
C VAL A 273 -5.85 -7.83 4.26
N ASP A 274 -5.37 -9.06 4.48
CA ASP A 274 -5.41 -10.13 3.48
C ASP A 274 -6.85 -10.56 3.14
N ALA A 275 -7.73 -10.63 4.14
CA ALA A 275 -9.16 -10.93 3.92
C ALA A 275 -9.85 -9.81 3.12
N HIS A 276 -9.61 -8.55 3.49
CA HIS A 276 -10.12 -7.40 2.75
C HIS A 276 -9.64 -7.42 1.29
N ARG A 277 -8.35 -7.67 1.07
CA ARG A 277 -7.78 -7.83 -0.28
C ARG A 277 -8.54 -8.89 -1.07
N PHE A 278 -8.77 -10.07 -0.50
CA PHE A 278 -9.50 -11.14 -1.18
C PHE A 278 -10.91 -10.71 -1.60
N ILE A 279 -11.66 -10.05 -0.69
CA ILE A 279 -13.02 -9.55 -0.95
C ILE A 279 -13.02 -8.55 -2.12
N VAL A 280 -12.10 -7.57 -2.09
CA VAL A 280 -12.01 -6.56 -3.15
C VAL A 280 -11.66 -7.21 -4.49
N MET A 281 -10.77 -8.20 -4.49
CA MET A 281 -10.34 -8.89 -5.70
C MET A 281 -11.44 -9.77 -6.31
N GLU A 282 -12.21 -10.48 -5.48
CA GLU A 282 -13.34 -11.28 -5.92
C GLU A 282 -14.37 -10.38 -6.63
N LYS A 283 -14.74 -9.28 -5.97
CA LYS A 283 -15.64 -8.27 -6.51
C LYS A 283 -15.07 -7.62 -7.76
N CYS A 284 -13.75 -7.43 -7.88
CA CYS A 284 -13.16 -6.76 -9.03
C CYS A 284 -13.16 -7.57 -10.36
N SER A 285 -13.47 -8.88 -10.31
CA SER A 285 -13.24 -9.81 -11.42
C SER A 285 -14.41 -9.97 -12.42
N SER A 286 -15.59 -9.43 -12.13
CA SER A 286 -16.75 -9.47 -13.04
C SER A 286 -16.66 -8.36 -14.10
N HIS A 287 -16.66 -8.78 -15.37
CA HIS A 287 -16.44 -7.90 -16.54
C HIS A 287 -17.70 -7.70 -17.42
N ALA A 288 -18.88 -8.10 -16.94
CA ALA A 288 -20.13 -7.99 -17.69
C ALA A 288 -21.30 -7.70 -16.74
N GLU A 289 -21.26 -6.53 -16.11
CA GLU A 289 -22.29 -6.05 -15.18
C GLU A 289 -23.10 -4.92 -15.84
N THR A 290 -24.38 -4.86 -15.50
CA THR A 290 -25.24 -3.72 -15.83
C THR A 290 -24.88 -2.52 -14.96
N ASP A 291 -25.20 -1.29 -15.40
CA ASP A 291 -24.89 -0.06 -14.63
C ASP A 291 -25.38 -0.13 -13.17
N ALA A 292 -26.54 -0.75 -12.92
CA ALA A 292 -27.08 -0.95 -11.56
C ALA A 292 -26.30 -1.98 -10.72
N GLU A 293 -25.72 -3.00 -11.36
CA GLU A 293 -24.85 -3.98 -10.69
C GLU A 293 -23.48 -3.36 -10.39
N GLN A 294 -23.00 -2.47 -11.27
CA GLN A 294 -21.78 -1.70 -11.06
C GLN A 294 -21.92 -0.75 -9.86
N ASP A 295 -23.02 -0.02 -9.74
CA ASP A 295 -23.31 0.86 -8.60
C ASP A 295 -23.37 0.08 -7.27
N LEU A 296 -24.03 -1.09 -7.27
CA LEU A 296 -24.11 -1.96 -6.09
C LEU A 296 -22.74 -2.47 -5.67
N ARG A 297 -21.92 -2.89 -6.64
CA ARG A 297 -20.55 -3.32 -6.40
C ARG A 297 -19.67 -2.19 -5.88
N GLU A 298 -19.83 -0.97 -6.38
CA GLU A 298 -19.11 0.19 -5.88
C GLU A 298 -19.45 0.45 -4.42
N LEU A 299 -20.73 0.42 -4.04
CA LEU A 299 -21.20 0.54 -2.65
C LEU A 299 -20.64 -0.57 -1.75
N GLU A 300 -20.69 -1.82 -2.22
CA GLU A 300 -20.14 -2.98 -1.51
C GLU A 300 -18.62 -2.92 -1.32
N LEU A 301 -17.90 -2.23 -2.20
CA LEU A 301 -16.47 -1.98 -2.08
C LEU A 301 -16.17 -0.82 -1.14
N ASP A 302 -17.04 0.19 -1.09
CA ASP A 302 -16.96 1.29 -0.12
C ASP A 302 -17.19 0.79 1.31
N GLU A 303 -18.18 -0.07 1.52
CA GLU A 303 -18.43 -0.70 2.82
C GLU A 303 -17.21 -1.51 3.30
N ALA A 304 -16.61 -2.31 2.42
CA ALA A 304 -15.40 -3.07 2.74
C ALA A 304 -14.21 -2.16 3.11
N ASN A 305 -14.02 -1.05 2.37
CA ASN A 305 -12.98 -0.07 2.67
C ASN A 305 -13.24 0.65 4.01
N GLU A 306 -14.49 0.96 4.34
CA GLU A 306 -14.87 1.58 5.62
C GLU A 306 -14.60 0.63 6.80
N GLU A 307 -14.92 -0.66 6.65
CA GLU A 307 -14.57 -1.69 7.62
C GLU A 307 -13.05 -1.76 7.84
N LEU A 308 -12.26 -1.74 6.75
CA LEU A 308 -10.80 -1.74 6.84
C LEU A 308 -10.29 -0.52 7.61
N ARG A 309 -10.83 0.67 7.36
CA ARG A 309 -10.46 1.89 8.10
C ARG A 309 -10.75 1.79 9.59
N HIS A 310 -11.91 1.23 9.95
CA HIS A 310 -12.24 1.01 11.35
C HIS A 310 -11.24 0.05 12.02
N VAL A 311 -10.85 -1.02 11.32
CA VAL A 311 -9.82 -1.96 11.80
C VAL A 311 -8.46 -1.27 11.93
N GLN A 312 -8.05 -0.47 10.94
CA GLN A 312 -6.81 0.31 10.97
C GLN A 312 -6.76 1.28 12.17
N LEU A 313 -7.84 2.03 12.41
CA LEU A 313 -7.92 2.95 13.55
C LEU A 313 -7.86 2.19 14.88
N THR A 314 -8.55 1.05 14.98
CA THR A 314 -8.52 0.19 16.18
C THR A 314 -7.12 -0.35 16.42
N PHE A 315 -6.43 -0.78 15.37
CA PHE A 315 -5.05 -1.27 15.40
C PHE A 315 -4.10 -0.16 15.87
N GLN A 316 -4.13 1.03 15.24
CA GLN A 316 -3.30 2.17 15.61
C GLN A 316 -3.47 2.56 17.09
N ASN A 317 -4.72 2.68 17.55
CA ASN A 317 -5.01 3.02 18.95
C ASN A 317 -4.50 1.94 19.92
N SER A 318 -4.67 0.66 19.57
CA SER A 318 -4.23 -0.45 20.40
C SER A 318 -2.70 -0.52 20.49
N VAL A 319 -2.01 -0.37 19.36
CA VAL A 319 -0.55 -0.33 19.29
C VAL A 319 0.01 0.89 20.01
N ALA A 320 -0.56 2.08 19.83
CA ALA A 320 -0.13 3.30 20.53
C ALA A 320 -0.22 3.14 22.05
N ASN A 321 -1.27 2.50 22.54
CA ASN A 321 -1.39 2.17 23.96
C ASN A 321 -0.30 1.19 24.41
N LEU A 322 -0.02 0.13 23.66
CA LEU A 322 1.04 -0.84 23.98
C LEU A 322 2.43 -0.19 23.98
N LEU A 323 2.74 0.65 22.99
CA LEU A 323 4.01 1.38 22.91
C LEU A 323 4.17 2.34 24.10
N THR A 324 3.09 3.00 24.52
CA THR A 324 3.10 3.84 25.72
C THR A 324 3.38 3.00 26.98
N GLU A 325 2.75 1.83 27.12
CA GLU A 325 3.06 0.93 28.25
C GLU A 325 4.50 0.41 28.21
N LEU A 326 5.02 0.09 27.01
CA LEU A 326 6.38 -0.39 26.83
C LEU A 326 7.39 0.70 27.19
N GLY A 327 7.19 1.94 26.75
CA GLY A 327 8.03 3.08 27.15
C GLY A 327 8.02 3.32 28.66
N LEU A 328 6.86 3.17 29.33
CA LEU A 328 6.78 3.25 30.79
C LEU A 328 7.55 2.12 31.49
N LEU A 329 7.54 0.91 30.93
CA LEU A 329 8.30 -0.23 31.45
C LEU A 329 9.80 -0.08 31.21
N GLU A 330 10.23 0.45 30.07
CA GLU A 330 11.64 0.74 29.80
C GLU A 330 12.20 1.79 30.76
N GLN A 331 11.45 2.86 31.03
CA GLN A 331 11.83 3.84 32.06
C GLN A 331 11.92 3.18 33.45
N HIS A 332 10.96 2.32 33.79
CA HIS A 332 10.94 1.63 35.07
C HIS A 332 12.11 0.63 35.23
N THR A 333 12.41 -0.17 34.20
CA THR A 333 13.55 -1.09 34.18
C THR A 333 14.89 -0.34 34.22
N GLY A 334 14.99 0.82 33.55
CA GLY A 334 16.13 1.73 33.67
C GLY A 334 16.36 2.19 35.10
N MET A 335 15.32 2.68 35.78
CA MET A 335 15.41 3.09 37.19
C MET A 335 15.76 1.93 38.13
N LEU A 336 15.18 0.74 37.93
CA LEU A 336 15.52 -0.44 38.72
C LEU A 336 17.00 -0.85 38.55
N ASN A 337 17.52 -0.75 37.32
CA ASN A 337 18.93 -1.02 37.02
C ASN A 337 19.85 0.01 37.69
N GLU A 338 19.52 1.30 37.63
CA GLU A 338 20.27 2.35 38.32
C GLU A 338 20.27 2.14 39.85
N HIS A 339 19.14 1.72 40.43
CA HIS A 339 19.04 1.39 41.85
C HIS A 339 19.87 0.16 42.23
N LEU A 340 19.92 -0.86 41.37
CA LEU A 340 20.76 -2.03 41.54
C LEU A 340 22.25 -1.62 41.48
N GLN A 341 22.61 -0.79 40.50
CA GLN A 341 23.97 -0.25 40.36
C GLN A 341 24.39 0.59 41.58
N MET A 342 23.52 1.48 42.09
CA MET A 342 23.78 2.24 43.32
C MET A 342 24.01 1.32 44.53
N LEU A 343 23.27 0.22 44.64
CA LEU A 343 23.50 -0.77 45.71
C LEU A 343 24.82 -1.54 45.54
N GLU A 344 25.27 -1.75 44.31
CA GLU A 344 26.58 -2.34 44.01
C GLU A 344 27.73 -1.37 44.31
N GLU A 345 27.55 -0.07 44.05
CA GLU A 345 28.50 1.00 44.37
C GLU A 345 28.58 1.35 45.87
N LEU A 346 27.50 1.16 46.63
CA LEU A 346 27.46 1.30 48.10
C LEU A 346 28.10 0.11 48.85
N LYS A 347 28.30 -1.01 48.17
CA LYS A 347 28.93 -2.22 48.72
C LYS A 347 30.38 -2.00 49.20
N PRO A 348 31.27 -1.32 48.44
CA PRO A 348 32.64 -1.02 48.89
C PRO A 348 32.77 0.07 49.97
N THR A 349 31.81 0.99 50.10
CA THR A 349 31.89 2.11 51.08
C THR A 349 31.50 1.69 52.49
N LEU A 350 30.58 0.74 52.63
CA LEU A 350 30.18 0.19 53.94
C LEU A 350 31.24 -0.75 54.55
N ILE A 351 32.11 -1.35 53.73
CA ILE A 351 33.23 -2.18 54.21
C ILE A 351 34.33 -1.31 54.82
N LYS A 352 34.56 -0.09 54.28
CA LYS A 352 35.55 0.87 54.80
C LYS A 352 35.08 1.59 56.07
N LYS A 353 33.83 2.06 56.13
CA LYS A 353 33.29 2.73 57.35
C LYS A 353 33.19 1.81 58.57
N LYS A 354 33.09 0.49 58.38
CA LYS A 354 33.07 -0.48 59.48
C LYS A 354 34.45 -0.66 60.14
N GLN A 355 35.54 -0.35 59.44
CA GLN A 355 36.88 -0.38 60.03
C GLN A 355 37.21 0.86 60.87
N GLU A 356 36.56 2.00 60.60
CA GLU A 356 36.82 3.26 61.33
C GLU A 356 35.91 3.47 62.55
N MET A 357 34.70 2.90 62.57
CA MET A 357 33.79 3.04 63.72
C MET A 357 34.04 2.03 64.86
N ASP A 358 34.62 0.86 64.58
CA ASP A 358 34.88 -0.17 65.61
C ASP A 358 36.08 0.16 66.52
N GLN A 359 36.83 1.25 66.27
CA GLN A 359 37.94 1.72 67.12
C GLN A 359 37.57 2.87 68.08
N LYS A 360 36.36 3.44 68.01
CA LYS A 360 36.02 4.70 68.70
C LYS A 360 35.12 4.57 69.94
N TRP A 361 34.87 3.35 70.43
CA TRP A 361 34.03 3.12 71.62
C TRP A 361 34.76 2.28 72.67
N LYS A 362 35.67 2.93 73.41
CA LYS A 362 35.99 2.64 74.82
C LYS A 362 36.94 3.73 75.33
N GLY A 363 36.39 4.65 76.13
CA GLY A 363 37.16 5.73 76.78
C GLY A 363 36.27 6.94 77.01
N ASP A 364 35.57 6.94 78.15
CA ASP A 364 34.88 8.11 78.67
C ASP A 364 35.83 9.31 78.72
N SER A 365 35.46 10.39 78.05
CA SER A 365 36.02 11.72 78.30
C SER A 365 34.88 12.72 78.47
N ILE A 366 34.93 13.39 79.62
CA ILE A 366 33.97 14.28 80.27
C ILE A 366 33.74 15.62 79.52
N LEU A 367 33.90 15.67 78.20
CA LEU A 367 33.80 16.91 77.40
C LEU A 367 32.83 16.85 76.21
N SER A 368 31.89 15.91 76.18
CA SER A 368 30.80 15.89 75.17
C SER A 368 29.39 16.06 75.76
N ALA A 369 29.28 16.64 76.96
CA ALA A 369 28.01 17.10 77.50
C ALA A 369 27.61 18.41 76.79
N GLY A 370 26.95 18.32 75.64
CA GLY A 370 26.47 19.50 74.92
C GLY A 370 25.84 19.29 73.55
N LEU A 371 25.73 18.06 73.05
CA LEU A 371 24.98 17.76 71.83
C LEU A 371 24.08 16.55 72.09
N GLU A 372 22.96 16.80 72.76
CA GLU A 372 21.78 15.96 72.64
C GLU A 372 21.31 16.07 71.18
N LEU A 373 21.80 15.17 70.32
CA LEU A 373 21.16 14.90 69.05
C LEU A 373 19.91 14.07 69.34
N ASP A 374 18.80 14.79 69.26
CA ASP A 374 17.42 14.36 69.26
C ASP A 374 17.21 13.01 68.51
N ASP A 375 17.04 11.94 69.28
CA ASP A 375 16.75 10.56 68.83
C ASP A 375 15.26 10.42 68.38
N SER A 376 14.75 11.39 67.63
CA SER A 376 13.31 11.48 67.28
C SER A 376 12.99 11.57 65.78
N LEU A 377 13.90 11.15 64.89
CA LEU A 377 13.69 11.22 63.43
C LEU A 377 13.68 9.88 62.65
N GLU A 378 13.57 8.73 63.31
CA GLU A 378 13.27 7.45 62.63
C GLU A 378 11.76 7.14 62.63
N SER A 379 10.95 7.97 61.97
CA SER A 379 9.57 7.56 61.60
C SER A 379 9.01 8.21 60.34
N HIS A 380 9.85 8.65 59.41
CA HIS A 380 9.37 9.21 58.15
C HIS A 380 9.68 8.33 56.95
N PHE A 381 8.61 7.62 56.56
CA PHE A 381 8.21 7.27 55.20
C PHE A 381 9.20 6.49 54.35
N ASP A 382 8.85 5.21 54.19
CA ASP A 382 9.29 4.36 53.10
C ASP A 382 9.02 5.03 51.73
N PRO A 383 10.06 5.42 50.96
CA PRO A 383 9.91 6.05 49.66
C PRO A 383 9.48 5.06 48.55
N PHE A 384 9.41 3.75 48.85
CA PHE A 384 9.10 2.70 47.87
C PHE A 384 7.61 2.58 47.49
N ILE A 385 6.71 3.33 48.14
CA ILE A 385 5.25 3.27 47.87
C ILE A 385 4.88 3.97 46.54
N ALA A 386 5.73 4.83 45.99
CA ALA A 386 5.41 5.57 44.77
C ALA A 386 5.49 4.71 43.50
N GLN A 387 6.39 3.71 43.46
CA GLN A 387 6.73 2.99 42.21
C GLN A 387 5.98 1.65 42.04
N GLU A 388 5.54 1.01 43.13
CA GLU A 388 4.62 -0.17 43.08
C GLU A 388 3.24 0.16 42.44
N GLN A 389 2.94 1.45 42.23
CA GLN A 389 1.71 1.96 41.64
C GLN A 389 1.57 1.63 40.14
N ILE A 390 2.69 1.57 39.40
CA ILE A 390 2.66 1.26 37.95
C ILE A 390 2.19 -0.18 37.74
N PHE A 391 2.70 -1.13 38.52
CA PHE A 391 2.32 -2.54 38.44
C PHE A 391 0.92 -2.85 39.00
N SER A 392 0.36 -1.96 39.83
CA SER A 392 -1.03 -2.09 40.30
C SER A 392 -2.04 -2.02 39.15
N LYS A 393 -1.71 -1.34 38.04
CA LYS A 393 -2.56 -1.24 36.84
C LYS A 393 -2.79 -2.60 36.17
N TYR A 394 -1.81 -3.49 36.25
CA TYR A 394 -1.86 -4.86 35.72
C TYR A 394 -2.46 -5.87 36.71
N SER A 395 -2.99 -5.39 37.83
CA SER A 395 -3.62 -6.26 38.83
C SER A 395 -5.15 -6.20 38.76
N ALA A 396 -5.79 -7.35 38.98
CA ALA A 396 -7.22 -7.53 38.85
C ALA A 396 -7.82 -8.26 40.04
N MET A 397 -9.01 -7.82 40.44
CA MET A 397 -9.90 -8.44 41.41
C MET A 397 -11.06 -9.11 40.69
N LEU A 398 -11.45 -10.30 41.12
CA LEU A 398 -12.57 -11.04 40.57
C LEU A 398 -13.72 -11.08 41.56
N TYR A 399 -14.91 -10.73 41.07
CA TYR A 399 -16.15 -10.87 41.80
C TYR A 399 -17.09 -11.80 41.03
N THR A 400 -17.81 -12.62 41.78
CA THR A 400 -18.77 -13.59 41.24
C THR A 400 -20.16 -13.28 41.76
N SER A 401 -21.18 -13.50 40.92
CA SER A 401 -22.58 -13.28 41.28
C SER A 401 -23.37 -14.56 41.11
N ASN A 402 -24.12 -14.94 42.14
CA ASN A 402 -25.01 -16.10 42.14
C ASN A 402 -26.49 -15.71 41.96
N ASN A 403 -26.79 -14.44 41.67
CA ASN A 403 -28.15 -13.89 41.59
C ASN A 403 -28.41 -13.03 40.35
N GLN A 404 -27.89 -13.45 39.19
CA GLN A 404 -28.06 -12.76 37.90
C GLN A 404 -27.49 -11.32 37.89
N GLY A 405 -26.35 -11.11 38.54
CA GLY A 405 -25.64 -9.82 38.47
C GLY A 405 -26.16 -8.74 39.42
N LYS A 406 -27.07 -9.05 40.35
CA LYS A 406 -27.60 -8.08 41.33
C LYS A 406 -26.62 -7.80 42.48
N THR A 407 -25.92 -8.82 42.96
CA THR A 407 -24.85 -8.67 43.95
C THR A 407 -23.60 -9.42 43.51
N PHE A 408 -22.44 -8.84 43.82
CA PHE A 408 -21.13 -9.36 43.47
C PHE A 408 -20.34 -9.61 44.75
N GLU A 409 -19.85 -10.85 44.93
CA GLU A 409 -19.02 -11.26 46.05
C GLU A 409 -17.59 -11.53 45.58
N GLU A 410 -16.59 -11.12 46.35
CA GLU A 410 -15.17 -11.40 46.05
C GLU A 410 -14.90 -12.91 45.99
N LEU A 411 -14.13 -13.35 45.01
CA LEU A 411 -13.72 -14.75 44.91
C LEU A 411 -12.85 -15.13 46.13
N LYS A 412 -13.25 -16.18 46.86
CA LYS A 412 -12.60 -16.63 48.09
C LYS A 412 -11.13 -17.06 47.92
N ASP A 413 -10.74 -17.44 46.70
CA ASP A 413 -9.38 -17.88 46.38
C ASP A 413 -8.39 -16.72 46.13
N ALA A 414 -8.85 -15.46 46.12
CA ALA A 414 -7.99 -14.30 45.95
C ALA A 414 -7.14 -14.02 47.22
N LYS A 415 -5.82 -14.11 47.08
CA LYS A 415 -4.86 -13.80 48.16
C LYS A 415 -4.64 -12.29 48.28
N TYR A 416 -4.23 -11.79 49.44
CA TYR A 416 -3.89 -10.37 49.64
C TYR A 416 -2.51 -10.01 49.06
N CYS A 417 -2.36 -8.85 48.42
CA CYS A 417 -1.07 -8.32 47.96
C CYS A 417 -0.62 -7.18 48.87
N ALA A 418 0.61 -7.23 49.40
CA ALA A 418 1.17 -6.12 50.15
C ALA A 418 1.32 -4.87 49.27
N SER A 419 1.90 -5.02 48.07
CA SER A 419 2.17 -3.92 47.14
C SER A 419 0.93 -3.29 46.50
N CYS A 420 -0.14 -4.07 46.24
CA CYS A 420 -1.39 -3.52 45.69
C CYS A 420 -2.41 -3.12 46.76
N GLY A 421 -2.18 -3.44 48.03
CA GLY A 421 -3.07 -3.08 49.14
C GLY A 421 -4.44 -3.77 49.19
N GLU A 422 -4.73 -4.72 48.28
CA GLU A 422 -6.03 -5.41 48.14
C GLU A 422 -5.90 -6.90 47.79
N LYS A 423 -7.02 -7.64 47.83
CA LYS A 423 -7.10 -9.06 47.42
C LYS A 423 -7.14 -9.19 45.90
N THR A 424 -5.97 -9.14 45.29
CA THR A 424 -5.80 -9.32 43.84
C THR A 424 -5.68 -10.80 43.47
N LEU A 425 -6.43 -11.20 42.44
CA LEU A 425 -6.41 -12.54 41.84
C LEU A 425 -5.25 -12.66 40.85
N ILE A 426 -5.16 -11.68 39.94
CA ILE A 426 -4.06 -11.50 38.99
C ILE A 426 -3.25 -10.31 39.48
N CYS A 427 -1.95 -10.51 39.70
CA CYS A 427 -1.08 -9.44 40.16
C CYS A 427 0.37 -9.79 39.82
N PRO A 428 1.12 -8.87 39.16
CA PRO A 428 2.51 -9.11 38.80
C PRO A 428 3.41 -9.43 40.01
N HIS A 429 3.15 -8.81 41.17
CA HIS A 429 3.87 -9.11 42.42
C HIS A 429 3.60 -10.52 43.01
N LYS A 430 2.66 -11.30 42.44
CA LYS A 430 2.28 -12.65 42.92
C LYS A 430 2.39 -13.75 41.86
N LEU A 431 2.78 -13.43 40.63
CA LEU A 431 2.79 -14.37 39.52
C LEU A 431 4.08 -15.22 39.57
N THR A 432 4.02 -16.30 40.34
CA THR A 432 4.96 -17.43 40.28
C THR A 432 4.29 -18.57 39.51
N GLY A 433 4.55 -18.66 38.21
CA GLY A 433 4.12 -19.77 37.34
C GLY A 433 3.38 -19.33 36.06
N PRO A 434 3.45 -20.13 34.97
CA PRO A 434 2.94 -19.77 33.64
C PRO A 434 1.41 -19.89 33.50
N GLU A 435 0.74 -20.74 34.29
CA GLU A 435 -0.71 -20.94 34.20
C GLU A 435 -1.35 -21.07 35.59
N LYS A 436 -2.49 -20.39 35.81
CA LYS A 436 -3.31 -20.52 37.02
C LYS A 436 -4.76 -20.78 36.63
N ILE A 437 -5.26 -21.96 36.98
CA ILE A 437 -6.66 -22.35 36.80
C ILE A 437 -7.44 -21.96 38.05
N PHE A 438 -8.50 -21.17 37.88
CA PHE A 438 -9.39 -20.75 38.97
C PHE A 438 -10.74 -21.47 38.84
N ILE A 439 -11.20 -22.10 39.92
CA ILE A 439 -12.49 -22.80 39.95
C ILE A 439 -13.56 -21.82 40.42
N LEU A 440 -14.58 -21.58 39.57
CA LEU A 440 -15.69 -20.72 39.92
C LEU A 440 -16.67 -21.43 40.89
N PRO A 441 -17.34 -20.69 41.79
CA PRO A 441 -18.35 -21.26 42.68
C PRO A 441 -19.50 -21.92 41.92
N HIS A 442 -20.04 -23.02 42.46
CA HIS A 442 -21.24 -23.66 41.92
C HIS A 442 -22.41 -22.65 41.88
N HIS A 443 -23.07 -22.53 40.72
CA HIS A 443 -24.13 -21.55 40.41
C HIS A 443 -23.69 -20.10 40.15
N CYS A 444 -22.44 -19.88 39.74
CA CYS A 444 -22.00 -18.59 39.21
C CYS A 444 -22.81 -18.23 37.95
N SER A 445 -23.45 -17.06 37.97
CA SER A 445 -24.23 -16.52 36.85
C SER A 445 -23.51 -15.42 36.08
N HIS A 446 -22.74 -14.57 36.78
CA HIS A 446 -22.01 -13.45 36.19
C HIS A 446 -20.67 -13.26 36.91
N ILE A 447 -19.68 -12.78 36.17
CA ILE A 447 -18.34 -12.46 36.64
C ILE A 447 -18.09 -10.98 36.41
N LYS A 448 -17.51 -10.30 37.40
CA LYS A 448 -17.07 -8.91 37.29
C LYS A 448 -15.59 -8.83 37.64
N ILE A 449 -14.81 -8.24 36.73
CA ILE A 449 -13.39 -7.98 36.94
C ILE A 449 -13.24 -6.49 37.23
N THR A 450 -12.59 -6.13 38.33
CA THR A 450 -12.27 -4.73 38.64
C THR A 450 -10.80 -4.58 39.00
N ARG A 451 -10.25 -3.38 38.78
CA ARG A 451 -8.91 -3.04 39.26
C ARG A 451 -8.96 -2.74 40.77
N PRO A 452 -7.87 -2.99 41.51
CA PRO A 452 -7.80 -2.56 42.89
C PRO A 452 -7.78 -1.03 42.98
N ARG A 453 -8.36 -0.49 44.05
CA ARG A 453 -8.44 0.97 44.23
C ARG A 453 -7.07 1.50 44.63
N VAL A 454 -6.44 2.25 43.73
CA VAL A 454 -5.19 2.98 44.01
C VAL A 454 -5.43 3.94 45.18
N ARG A 455 -4.81 3.69 46.34
CA ARG A 455 -4.87 4.60 47.49
C ARG A 455 -3.95 5.77 47.24
N ILE A 456 -4.48 6.86 46.68
CA ILE A 456 -3.74 8.13 46.55
C ILE A 456 -3.53 8.69 47.96
N ASN A 457 -2.28 8.67 48.43
CA ASN A 457 -1.90 9.31 49.67
C ASN A 457 -1.94 10.83 49.45
N LYS A 458 -3.05 11.50 49.83
CA LYS A 458 -3.32 12.94 49.62
C LYS A 458 -2.27 13.90 50.20
N GLN A 459 -1.28 13.40 50.94
CA GLN A 459 -0.16 14.19 51.47
C GLN A 459 1.04 14.28 50.50
N ALA A 460 1.19 13.35 49.55
CA ALA A 460 2.29 13.38 48.57
C ALA A 460 2.09 14.44 47.46
N THR A 461 0.84 14.74 47.11
CA THR A 461 0.49 15.76 46.10
C THR A 461 0.87 17.19 46.48
N LYS A 462 1.08 17.48 47.78
CA LYS A 462 1.57 18.81 48.21
C LYS A 462 3.08 19.00 48.04
N ASN A 463 3.84 17.92 47.83
CA ASN A 463 5.30 17.99 47.62
C ASN A 463 5.70 17.86 46.14
N ASN A 464 4.82 17.34 45.27
CA ASN A 464 5.09 17.29 43.83
C ASN A 464 5.10 18.68 43.16
N GLU A 465 4.36 19.66 43.69
CA GLU A 465 4.43 21.06 43.23
C GLU A 465 5.81 21.72 43.43
N LYS A 466 6.71 21.10 44.22
CA LYS A 466 8.10 21.57 44.39
C LYS A 466 9.14 20.73 43.63
N LEU A 467 8.75 19.58 43.08
CA LEU A 467 9.66 18.71 42.32
C LEU A 467 9.63 19.02 40.81
N ASP A 468 8.50 19.54 40.30
CA ASP A 468 8.34 19.88 38.88
C ASP A 468 9.26 21.01 38.39
N GLN A 469 9.89 21.79 39.28
CA GLN A 469 10.89 22.80 38.91
C GLN A 469 12.32 22.26 38.75
N GLN A 470 12.56 20.97 39.03
CA GLN A 470 13.89 20.36 38.95
C GLN A 470 14.02 19.34 37.81
N TRP A 471 12.91 18.97 37.15
CA TRP A 471 12.86 17.94 36.10
C TRP A 471 13.08 18.46 34.68
N GLU A 472 13.03 19.77 34.43
CA GLU A 472 13.31 20.34 33.09
C GLU A 472 14.81 20.36 32.73
N LEU A 473 15.72 20.07 33.68
CA LEU A 473 17.17 20.13 33.45
C LEU A 473 17.85 18.78 33.13
N PHE A 474 17.13 17.65 33.21
CA PHE A 474 17.71 16.31 33.04
C PHE A 474 17.48 15.65 31.67
N GLN A 475 16.66 16.25 30.79
CA GLN A 475 16.40 15.69 29.45
C GLN A 475 17.50 15.96 28.40
N TYR A 476 18.59 16.67 28.74
CA TYR A 476 19.60 17.08 27.75
C TYR A 476 20.96 16.35 27.83
N LYS A 477 21.10 15.24 28.56
CA LYS A 477 22.43 14.59 28.76
C LYS A 477 22.55 13.08 28.50
N ASN A 478 21.61 12.45 27.79
CA ASN A 478 21.72 11.04 27.39
C ASN A 478 21.76 10.82 25.86
N SER A 479 22.56 11.62 25.17
CA SER A 479 23.06 11.30 23.83
C SER A 479 24.58 11.45 23.87
N ILE A 480 25.30 10.47 23.33
CA ILE A 480 26.77 10.30 23.30
C ILE A 480 27.28 9.36 24.40
N THR A 481 27.34 8.06 24.08
CA THR A 481 28.58 7.26 24.05
C THR A 481 28.24 5.79 23.83
N LYS A 482 28.68 5.22 22.70
CA LYS A 482 29.07 3.81 22.57
C LYS A 482 29.79 3.66 21.23
N SER A 483 31.12 3.54 21.29
CA SER A 483 31.97 3.17 20.17
C SER A 483 32.93 2.06 20.58
N HIS A 484 33.04 1.10 19.67
CA HIS A 484 34.10 0.11 19.43
C HIS A 484 34.60 -0.79 20.58
N THR A 485 34.47 -2.10 20.35
CA THR A 485 35.50 -3.08 20.74
C THR A 485 35.50 -4.21 19.71
N GLU A 486 36.42 -4.10 18.75
CA GLU A 486 36.78 -5.19 17.84
C GLU A 486 37.69 -6.18 18.58
N SER A 487 37.43 -7.48 18.42
CA SER A 487 38.44 -8.51 18.67
C SER A 487 38.37 -9.55 17.56
N SER A 488 39.55 -9.85 17.04
CA SER A 488 39.85 -10.65 15.86
C SER A 488 40.21 -12.07 16.26
N THR A 489 39.74 -13.07 15.51
CA THR A 489 40.36 -14.41 15.51
C THR A 489 40.30 -15.08 14.13
N SER A 490 41.51 -15.26 13.59
CA SER A 490 42.07 -16.41 12.84
C SER A 490 41.35 -17.00 11.62
N ASN A 491 42.00 -16.74 10.48
CA ASN A 491 41.93 -17.48 9.21
C ASN A 491 42.45 -18.93 9.35
N THR A 492 41.89 -19.81 8.52
CA THR A 492 42.56 -21.05 8.07
C THR A 492 42.54 -21.10 6.55
N ASP A 493 43.70 -21.42 5.98
CA ASP A 493 44.07 -21.44 4.57
C ASP A 493 43.25 -22.40 3.69
N ILE A 494 43.18 -22.11 2.37
CA ILE A 494 43.56 -23.04 1.28
C ILE A 494 43.90 -22.24 0.00
N SER A 495 45.16 -22.43 -0.41
CA SER A 495 45.72 -22.59 -1.75
C SER A 495 45.53 -21.54 -2.86
N ARG A 496 46.66 -20.95 -3.24
CA ARG A 496 46.95 -20.30 -4.52
C ARG A 496 47.44 -21.35 -5.54
N GLU A 497 46.80 -21.41 -6.71
CA GLU A 497 47.47 -21.78 -7.97
C GLU A 497 47.00 -20.83 -9.08
N SER A 498 47.96 -20.41 -9.90
CA SER A 498 47.84 -19.41 -10.98
C SER A 498 47.32 -19.99 -12.28
N SER A 499 46.50 -19.25 -13.05
CA SER A 499 46.40 -19.26 -14.54
C SER A 499 45.40 -18.17 -14.99
N LEU A 500 45.86 -17.02 -15.50
CA LEU A 500 45.95 -16.66 -16.94
C LEU A 500 44.61 -16.70 -17.70
N LEU A 501 44.10 -15.50 -18.03
CA LEU A 501 43.20 -15.18 -19.15
C LEU A 501 42.09 -16.21 -19.44
N GLY A 502 40.94 -16.04 -18.78
CA GLY A 502 39.73 -16.78 -19.11
C GLY A 502 38.62 -16.38 -18.17
N MET A 503 37.44 -16.13 -18.75
CA MET A 503 36.20 -15.78 -18.08
C MET A 503 36.04 -16.52 -16.73
N THR A 504 35.89 -15.77 -15.64
CA THR A 504 35.51 -16.36 -14.35
C THR A 504 34.05 -16.03 -14.11
N ASP A 505 33.24 -17.08 -14.02
CA ASP A 505 31.91 -17.06 -13.44
C ASP A 505 31.97 -16.29 -12.12
N THR A 506 31.30 -15.15 -12.07
CA THR A 506 31.02 -14.42 -10.85
C THR A 506 30.11 -15.28 -9.99
N HIS A 507 30.69 -16.17 -9.18
CA HIS A 507 29.98 -16.90 -8.16
C HIS A 507 29.45 -15.86 -7.16
N ILE A 508 28.16 -15.52 -7.28
CA ILE A 508 27.46 -14.49 -6.51
C ILE A 508 27.59 -14.81 -5.02
N MET A 509 28.25 -13.93 -4.26
CA MET A 509 28.13 -13.92 -2.81
C MET A 509 26.80 -13.26 -2.47
N HIS A 510 25.86 -14.02 -1.89
CA HIS A 510 24.69 -13.47 -1.19
C HIS A 510 25.20 -12.69 0.05
N THR A 511 25.61 -11.45 -0.10
CA THR A 511 25.83 -10.59 1.07
C THR A 511 24.51 -10.01 1.52
N THR A 512 23.66 -10.87 2.08
CA THR A 512 22.49 -10.47 2.89
C THR A 512 22.87 -9.47 4.00
N GLN A 513 24.17 -9.43 4.36
CA GLN A 513 24.79 -8.39 5.17
C GLN A 513 24.44 -6.97 4.72
N LYS A 514 24.38 -6.69 3.41
CA LYS A 514 24.00 -5.35 2.90
C LYS A 514 22.58 -4.93 3.31
N LEU A 515 21.63 -5.87 3.33
CA LEU A 515 20.26 -5.61 3.76
C LEU A 515 20.22 -5.22 5.24
N TRP A 516 20.98 -5.94 6.07
CA TRP A 516 21.06 -5.70 7.50
C TRP A 516 21.84 -4.42 7.85
N GLU A 517 22.86 -4.08 7.07
CA GLU A 517 23.55 -2.78 7.19
C GLU A 517 22.62 -1.60 6.89
N ASP A 518 21.76 -1.72 5.87
CA ASP A 518 20.76 -0.70 5.55
C ASP A 518 19.68 -0.60 6.64
N TYR A 519 19.17 -1.73 7.12
CA TYR A 519 18.22 -1.78 8.25
C TYR A 519 18.75 -1.08 9.51
N ASN A 520 20.00 -1.39 9.90
CA ASN A 520 20.66 -0.80 11.06
C ASN A 520 20.96 0.70 10.91
N LYS A 521 21.08 1.21 9.68
CA LYS A 521 21.22 2.65 9.44
C LYS A 521 19.91 3.42 9.60
N ARG A 522 18.78 2.78 9.29
CA ARG A 522 17.46 3.40 9.29
C ARG A 522 16.80 3.42 10.65
N THR A 523 17.15 2.46 11.52
CA THR A 523 16.42 2.23 12.77
C THR A 523 17.37 1.95 13.92
N THR A 524 17.04 2.47 15.09
CA THR A 524 17.70 2.16 16.37
C THR A 524 16.96 1.08 17.17
N SER A 525 15.79 0.66 16.69
CA SER A 525 14.91 -0.28 17.37
C SER A 525 15.44 -1.72 17.25
N GLU A 526 15.88 -2.28 18.38
CA GLU A 526 16.28 -3.69 18.47
C GLU A 526 15.05 -4.59 18.62
N ARG A 527 14.94 -5.59 17.75
CA ARG A 527 13.86 -6.57 17.83
C ARG A 527 14.17 -7.66 18.87
N LYS A 528 13.69 -7.48 20.10
CA LYS A 528 13.89 -8.43 21.23
C LYS A 528 13.20 -9.78 21.01
N ILE A 529 11.99 -9.79 20.45
CA ILE A 529 11.23 -11.01 20.13
C ILE A 529 10.86 -10.99 18.64
N PRO A 530 11.63 -11.68 17.76
CA PRO A 530 11.29 -11.79 16.34
C PRO A 530 10.05 -12.67 16.14
N ARG A 531 9.22 -12.31 15.17
CA ARG A 531 8.05 -13.12 14.78
C ARG A 531 8.43 -13.95 13.55
N PHE A 532 8.06 -15.21 13.58
CA PHE A 532 8.33 -16.12 12.47
C PHE A 532 7.21 -16.04 11.43
N LEU A 533 7.54 -15.53 10.25
CA LEU A 533 6.61 -15.54 9.12
C LEU A 533 6.64 -16.91 8.43
N THR A 534 5.46 -17.42 8.10
CA THR A 534 5.30 -18.60 7.25
C THR A 534 5.61 -18.27 5.79
N LEU A 535 5.83 -19.29 4.96
CA LEU A 535 6.06 -19.11 3.52
C LEU A 535 4.88 -18.39 2.84
N GLU A 536 3.65 -18.79 3.16
CA GLU A 536 2.41 -18.22 2.61
C GLU A 536 2.26 -16.73 2.98
N GLN A 537 2.51 -16.38 4.24
CA GLN A 537 2.51 -14.98 4.70
C GLN A 537 3.58 -14.16 3.99
N THR A 538 4.78 -14.73 3.81
CA THR A 538 5.86 -14.05 3.09
C THR A 538 5.47 -13.80 1.63
N GLN A 539 4.86 -14.77 0.96
CA GLN A 539 4.35 -14.61 -0.40
C GLN A 539 3.23 -13.54 -0.47
N ALA A 540 2.30 -13.52 0.49
CA ALA A 540 1.24 -12.52 0.55
C ALA A 540 1.79 -11.09 0.70
N ILE A 541 2.78 -10.89 1.58
CA ILE A 541 3.45 -9.58 1.73
C ILE A 541 4.18 -9.19 0.44
N ILE A 542 4.84 -10.15 -0.25
CA ILE A 542 5.49 -9.90 -1.54
C ILE A 542 4.46 -9.49 -2.60
N GLU A 543 3.32 -10.17 -2.68
CA GLU A 543 2.24 -9.82 -3.60
C GLU A 543 1.73 -8.40 -3.34
N GLN A 544 1.47 -8.05 -2.08
CA GLN A 544 1.03 -6.70 -1.72
C GLN A 544 2.09 -5.65 -2.07
N PHE A 545 3.37 -5.91 -1.77
CA PHE A 545 4.48 -5.04 -2.16
C PHE A 545 4.59 -4.87 -3.67
N LEU A 546 4.43 -5.95 -4.45
CA LEU A 546 4.43 -5.89 -5.91
C LEU A 546 3.26 -5.06 -6.44
N GLY A 547 2.08 -5.15 -5.84
CA GLY A 547 0.95 -4.31 -6.22
C GLY A 547 1.18 -2.84 -5.88
N TYR A 548 1.80 -2.55 -4.73
CA TYR A 548 2.24 -1.20 -4.38
C TYR A 548 3.31 -0.66 -5.35
N LEU A 549 4.25 -1.50 -5.77
CA LEU A 549 5.25 -1.17 -6.80
C LEU A 549 4.57 -0.75 -8.12
N ILE A 550 3.59 -1.52 -8.60
CA ILE A 550 2.84 -1.17 -9.81
C ILE A 550 1.97 0.09 -9.61
N TRP A 551 1.34 0.26 -8.45
CA TRP A 551 0.59 1.48 -8.12
C TRP A 551 1.46 2.72 -8.25
N THR A 552 2.67 2.67 -7.69
CA THR A 552 3.59 3.79 -7.81
C THR A 552 4.00 4.05 -9.27
N ASP A 553 4.12 3.03 -10.12
CA ASP A 553 4.46 3.22 -11.54
C ASP A 553 3.33 3.90 -12.35
N GLU A 554 2.06 3.64 -12.00
CA GLU A 554 0.89 4.12 -12.77
C GLU A 554 0.30 5.44 -12.26
N PHE A 555 0.39 5.72 -10.95
CA PHE A 555 -0.36 6.82 -10.32
C PHE A 555 0.51 7.89 -9.63
N LEU A 556 1.80 7.64 -9.38
CA LEU A 556 2.68 8.61 -8.70
C LEU A 556 3.21 9.67 -9.68
N THR A 557 3.22 10.94 -9.28
CA THR A 557 3.68 12.05 -10.12
C THR A 557 5.21 12.24 -10.07
N GLU A 558 5.76 12.96 -11.06
CA GLU A 558 7.22 13.10 -11.30
C GLU A 558 8.01 13.76 -10.14
N VAL A 559 7.33 14.36 -9.16
CA VAL A 559 7.96 15.07 -8.03
C VAL A 559 8.44 14.12 -6.93
N ASP A 560 7.90 12.89 -6.85
CA ASP A 560 8.22 11.89 -5.82
C ASP A 560 9.24 10.82 -6.28
N VAL A 561 9.96 11.05 -7.38
CA VAL A 561 10.66 10.01 -8.17
C VAL A 561 12.03 9.56 -7.61
N ASP A 562 12.49 10.13 -6.51
CA ASP A 562 13.88 9.99 -6.03
C ASP A 562 14.15 8.78 -5.09
N GLU A 563 13.34 7.72 -5.15
CA GLU A 563 13.41 6.58 -4.22
C GLU A 563 14.11 5.33 -4.80
N SER A 564 14.90 4.63 -3.98
CA SER A 564 15.39 3.28 -4.32
C SER A 564 14.32 2.21 -4.08
N ILE A 565 14.54 0.97 -4.57
CA ILE A 565 13.61 -0.14 -4.32
C ILE A 565 13.51 -0.50 -2.83
N LEU A 566 14.59 -0.31 -2.06
CA LEU A 566 14.58 -0.50 -0.61
C LEU A 566 13.77 0.61 0.08
N ASP A 567 13.96 1.87 -0.32
CA ASP A 567 13.17 2.98 0.21
C ASP A 567 11.68 2.77 -0.04
N LEU A 568 11.33 2.28 -1.24
CA LEU A 568 9.95 1.94 -1.59
C LEU A 568 9.40 0.79 -0.72
N MET A 569 10.20 -0.22 -0.39
CA MET A 569 9.81 -1.28 0.53
C MET A 569 9.52 -0.72 1.94
N TYR A 570 10.38 0.14 2.48
CA TYR A 570 10.13 0.77 3.77
C TYR A 570 8.91 1.70 3.73
N ARG A 571 8.72 2.46 2.64
CA ARG A 571 7.53 3.29 2.44
C ARG A 571 6.26 2.44 2.40
N TYR A 572 6.29 1.29 1.73
CA TYR A 572 5.22 0.30 1.77
C TYR A 572 4.96 -0.22 3.19
N MET A 573 6.00 -0.55 3.96
CA MET A 573 5.84 -0.99 5.36
C MET A 573 5.21 0.12 6.22
N HIS A 574 5.63 1.38 6.04
CA HIS A 574 5.02 2.51 6.73
C HIS A 574 3.56 2.72 6.30
N PHE A 575 3.26 2.59 5.01
CA PHE A 575 1.89 2.64 4.51
C PHE A 575 1.03 1.50 5.07
N GLN A 576 1.57 0.29 5.18
CA GLN A 576 0.80 -0.86 5.65
C GLN A 576 0.50 -0.80 7.16
N TYR A 577 1.50 -0.48 7.99
CA TYR A 577 1.39 -0.56 9.45
C TYR A 577 1.09 0.78 10.13
N MET A 578 1.25 1.90 9.42
CA MET A 578 0.99 3.29 9.86
C MET A 578 1.86 3.80 11.02
N VAL A 579 2.31 2.91 11.91
CA VAL A 579 3.16 3.21 13.07
C VAL A 579 4.61 2.89 12.72
N ALA A 580 5.51 3.87 12.86
CA ALA A 580 6.89 3.75 12.41
C ALA A 580 7.66 2.59 13.08
N ASP A 581 7.54 2.44 14.41
CA ASP A 581 8.21 1.36 15.13
C ASP A 581 7.72 -0.02 14.71
N VAL A 582 6.41 -0.18 14.48
CA VAL A 582 5.83 -1.43 14.01
C VAL A 582 6.21 -1.73 12.57
N ALA A 583 6.23 -0.73 11.69
CA ALA A 583 6.70 -0.88 10.32
C ALA A 583 8.16 -1.36 10.27
N ASN A 584 9.02 -0.78 11.11
CA ASN A 584 10.43 -1.19 11.24
C ASN A 584 10.56 -2.61 11.80
N MET A 585 9.79 -2.95 12.83
CA MET A 585 9.73 -4.32 13.33
C MET A 585 9.29 -5.27 12.22
N ALA A 586 8.16 -5.03 11.55
CA ALA A 586 7.67 -5.86 10.46
C ALA A 586 8.67 -5.99 9.31
N ALA A 587 9.41 -4.92 8.98
CA ALA A 587 10.50 -4.97 8.01
C ALA A 587 11.61 -5.94 8.45
N HIS A 588 11.99 -5.97 9.73
CA HIS A 588 12.93 -6.95 10.26
C HIS A 588 12.45 -8.40 10.07
N ASP A 589 11.18 -8.71 10.39
CA ASP A 589 10.63 -10.06 10.18
C ASP A 589 10.64 -10.43 8.70
N PHE A 590 10.24 -9.49 7.84
CA PHE A 590 10.14 -9.71 6.41
C PHE A 590 11.52 -9.98 5.79
N LEU A 591 12.53 -9.18 6.14
CA LEU A 591 13.91 -9.41 5.70
C LEU A 591 14.44 -10.75 6.22
N SER A 592 14.14 -11.11 7.48
CA SER A 592 14.48 -12.43 8.05
C SER A 592 13.86 -13.56 7.23
N ALA A 593 12.57 -13.44 6.89
CA ALA A 593 11.85 -14.42 6.10
C ALA A 593 12.40 -14.55 4.67
N ILE A 594 12.77 -13.44 4.02
CA ILE A 594 13.43 -13.46 2.71
C ILE A 594 14.74 -14.25 2.78
N THR A 595 15.56 -14.02 3.81
CA THR A 595 16.83 -14.76 3.94
C THR A 595 16.60 -16.25 4.17
N GLN A 596 15.59 -16.63 4.96
CA GLN A 596 15.25 -18.01 5.27
C GLN A 596 14.68 -18.77 4.06
N TYR A 597 13.74 -18.17 3.32
CA TYR A 597 13.01 -18.84 2.25
C TYR A 597 13.63 -18.66 0.84
N SER A 598 14.70 -17.86 0.70
CA SER A 598 15.40 -17.65 -0.58
C SER A 598 15.90 -18.94 -1.26
N GLY A 599 16.18 -20.00 -0.48
CA GLY A 599 16.58 -21.30 -1.02
C GLY A 599 15.42 -22.18 -1.50
N VAL A 600 14.20 -21.91 -1.00
CA VAL A 600 13.00 -22.73 -1.23
C VAL A 600 12.18 -22.18 -2.39
N ASP A 601 11.91 -20.87 -2.40
CA ASP A 601 11.06 -20.23 -3.40
C ASP A 601 11.88 -19.29 -4.32
N LYS A 602 11.75 -19.48 -5.63
CA LYS A 602 12.49 -18.70 -6.64
C LYS A 602 12.04 -17.25 -6.74
N THR A 603 10.76 -16.95 -6.50
CA THR A 603 10.23 -15.58 -6.48
C THR A 603 10.81 -14.81 -5.31
N ILE A 604 10.89 -15.44 -4.13
CA ILE A 604 11.53 -14.86 -2.94
C ILE A 604 13.03 -14.65 -3.21
N GLN A 605 13.68 -15.63 -3.85
CA GLN A 605 15.09 -15.51 -4.24
C GLN A 605 15.32 -14.30 -5.16
N LEU A 606 14.46 -14.13 -6.19
CA LEU A 606 14.53 -13.01 -7.13
C LEU A 606 14.39 -11.67 -6.42
N LEU A 607 13.38 -11.53 -5.54
CA LEU A 607 13.19 -10.32 -4.74
C LEU A 607 14.42 -10.03 -3.88
N GLY A 608 14.99 -11.04 -3.22
CA GLY A 608 16.22 -10.89 -2.44
C GLY A 608 17.39 -10.33 -3.27
N HIS A 609 17.60 -10.82 -4.50
CA HIS A 609 18.63 -10.29 -5.40
C HIS A 609 18.37 -8.85 -5.86
N VAL A 610 17.10 -8.47 -6.02
CA VAL A 610 16.69 -7.09 -6.35
C VAL A 610 16.93 -6.15 -5.17
N LEU A 611 16.53 -6.54 -3.95
CA LEU A 611 16.71 -5.73 -2.75
C LEU A 611 18.20 -5.53 -2.39
N ILE A 612 19.04 -6.53 -2.63
CA ILE A 612 20.50 -6.42 -2.45
C ILE A 612 21.14 -5.49 -3.52
N GLY A 613 20.44 -5.22 -4.62
CA GLY A 613 20.92 -4.40 -5.74
C GLY A 613 21.75 -5.15 -6.77
N ASN A 614 21.78 -6.49 -6.73
CA ASN A 614 22.44 -7.33 -7.73
C ASN A 614 21.67 -7.32 -9.07
N LEU A 615 20.35 -7.38 -8.97
CA LEU A 615 19.42 -7.26 -10.08
C LEU A 615 18.68 -5.93 -10.01
N ASP A 616 18.17 -5.47 -11.15
CA ASP A 616 17.33 -4.27 -11.20
C ASP A 616 15.88 -4.60 -10.83
N ALA A 617 15.15 -3.64 -10.26
CA ALA A 617 13.74 -3.79 -9.91
C ALA A 617 12.84 -4.08 -11.12
N SER A 618 13.26 -3.72 -12.34
CA SER A 618 12.57 -4.06 -13.58
C SER A 618 12.48 -5.57 -13.81
N CYS A 619 13.36 -6.39 -13.21
CA CYS A 619 13.26 -7.85 -13.28
C CYS A 619 11.95 -8.38 -12.66
N LEU A 620 11.44 -7.74 -11.60
CA LEU A 620 10.17 -8.11 -10.98
C LEU A 620 8.99 -7.83 -11.92
N ARG A 621 9.03 -6.69 -12.61
CA ARG A 621 7.98 -6.30 -13.58
C ARG A 621 8.03 -7.19 -14.83
N TYR A 622 9.23 -7.51 -15.29
CA TYR A 622 9.46 -8.43 -16.40
C TYR A 622 8.87 -9.82 -16.11
N ILE A 623 9.10 -10.39 -14.92
CA ILE A 623 8.54 -11.71 -14.59
C ILE A 623 7.02 -11.67 -14.47
N LEU A 624 6.43 -10.60 -13.93
CA LEU A 624 4.97 -10.43 -13.86
C LEU A 624 4.31 -10.45 -15.25
N LEU A 625 4.93 -9.80 -16.24
CA LEU A 625 4.50 -9.84 -17.64
C LEU A 625 4.65 -11.23 -18.26
N ILE A 626 5.77 -11.91 -17.98
CA ILE A 626 5.97 -13.30 -18.42
C ILE A 626 4.92 -14.22 -17.82
N CYS A 627 4.57 -14.06 -16.55
CA CYS A 627 3.56 -14.86 -15.87
C CYS A 627 2.16 -14.68 -16.49
N ASP A 628 1.82 -13.49 -17.01
CA ASP A 628 0.60 -13.30 -17.82
C ASP A 628 0.62 -14.21 -19.07
N PHE A 629 1.75 -14.32 -19.76
CA PHE A 629 1.87 -15.18 -20.94
C PHE A 629 1.88 -16.67 -20.57
N ILE A 630 2.51 -17.06 -19.46
CA ILE A 630 2.52 -18.45 -18.97
C ILE A 630 1.09 -18.90 -18.62
N THR A 631 0.31 -18.01 -17.99
CA THR A 631 -1.06 -18.31 -17.56
C THR A 631 -2.02 -18.45 -18.75
N ALA A 632 -1.73 -17.79 -19.86
CA ALA A 632 -2.49 -17.93 -21.11
C ALA A 632 -2.30 -19.30 -21.81
N VAL A 633 -1.32 -20.10 -21.39
CA VAL A 633 -0.99 -21.40 -22.00
C VAL A 633 -1.55 -22.56 -21.17
N ASP A 634 -2.23 -23.48 -21.85
CA ASP A 634 -2.65 -24.77 -21.30
C ASP A 634 -1.52 -25.79 -21.45
N TRP A 635 -0.68 -25.94 -20.43
CA TRP A 635 0.56 -26.73 -20.46
C TRP A 635 0.27 -28.25 -20.40
N LYS A 636 0.62 -29.01 -21.44
CA LYS A 636 0.40 -30.47 -21.50
C LYS A 636 1.69 -31.25 -21.75
N GLU A 637 2.52 -30.76 -22.65
CA GLU A 637 3.74 -31.45 -23.07
C GLU A 637 4.95 -30.51 -22.94
N VAL A 638 6.14 -31.08 -22.74
CA VAL A 638 7.39 -30.30 -22.68
C VAL A 638 7.64 -29.55 -24.00
N GLU A 639 7.13 -30.06 -25.13
CA GLU A 639 7.20 -29.37 -26.43
C GLU A 639 6.39 -28.06 -26.48
N ASP A 640 5.38 -27.89 -25.61
CA ASP A 640 4.66 -26.62 -25.46
C ASP A 640 5.63 -25.51 -25.01
N PHE A 641 6.67 -25.85 -24.23
CA PHE A 641 7.70 -24.90 -23.82
C PHE A 641 8.51 -24.37 -25.00
N ARG A 642 8.84 -25.20 -26.00
CA ARG A 642 9.55 -24.73 -27.19
C ARG A 642 8.67 -23.79 -28.02
N ALA A 643 7.38 -24.12 -28.20
CA ALA A 643 6.44 -23.22 -28.89
C ALA A 643 6.31 -21.86 -28.18
N PHE A 644 6.20 -21.89 -26.85
CA PHE A 644 6.18 -20.70 -26.01
C PHE A 644 7.49 -19.89 -26.13
N ALA A 645 8.65 -20.55 -26.04
CA ALA A 645 9.95 -19.92 -26.18
C ALA A 645 10.13 -19.28 -27.56
N THR A 646 9.66 -19.89 -28.65
CA THR A 646 9.71 -19.28 -29.99
C THR A 646 8.86 -18.02 -30.11
N ALA A 647 7.71 -17.98 -29.42
CA ALA A 647 6.86 -16.80 -29.41
C ALA A 647 7.44 -15.67 -28.55
N ILE A 648 8.07 -16.02 -27.42
CA ILE A 648 8.73 -15.06 -26.54
C ILE A 648 10.03 -14.57 -27.18
N TYR A 649 10.95 -15.44 -27.62
CA TYR A 649 12.28 -15.07 -28.11
C TYR A 649 12.43 -15.24 -29.63
N PRO A 650 11.75 -14.44 -30.48
CA PRO A 650 11.76 -14.65 -31.94
C PRO A 650 13.14 -14.41 -32.60
N PHE A 651 14.10 -13.86 -31.87
CA PHE A 651 15.45 -13.56 -32.34
C PHE A 651 16.46 -14.70 -32.10
N LEU A 652 16.07 -15.79 -31.43
CA LEU A 652 16.92 -16.95 -31.22
C LEU A 652 16.97 -17.86 -32.45
N ASN A 653 18.11 -18.52 -32.66
CA ASN A 653 18.26 -19.53 -33.71
C ASN A 653 17.73 -20.90 -33.24
N GLU A 654 17.52 -21.84 -34.16
CA GLU A 654 17.05 -23.20 -33.82
C GLU A 654 17.95 -23.92 -32.81
N ASP A 655 19.28 -23.81 -32.96
CA ASP A 655 20.24 -24.41 -32.02
C ASP A 655 20.10 -23.82 -30.61
N ASP A 656 19.81 -22.53 -30.50
CA ASP A 656 19.61 -21.84 -29.21
C ASP A 656 18.29 -22.28 -28.56
N PHE A 657 17.24 -22.52 -29.35
CA PHE A 657 15.98 -23.08 -28.84
C PHE A 657 16.15 -24.51 -28.33
N GLU A 658 16.92 -25.35 -29.02
CA GLU A 658 17.21 -26.71 -28.57
C GLU A 658 18.02 -26.68 -27.25
N ASN A 659 19.03 -25.82 -27.15
CA ASN A 659 19.78 -25.63 -25.92
C ASN A 659 18.90 -25.14 -24.76
N LEU A 660 17.97 -24.23 -25.02
CA LEU A 660 17.03 -23.73 -24.02
C LEU A 660 16.03 -24.83 -23.59
N GLN A 661 15.52 -25.62 -24.52
CA GLN A 661 14.63 -26.75 -24.23
C GLN A 661 15.35 -27.84 -23.43
N MET A 662 16.60 -28.20 -23.78
CA MET A 662 17.40 -29.14 -23.00
C MET A 662 17.68 -28.61 -21.58
N SER A 663 17.97 -27.32 -21.46
CA SER A 663 18.16 -26.66 -20.15
C SER A 663 16.88 -26.71 -19.31
N TYR A 664 15.71 -26.50 -19.92
CA TYR A 664 14.43 -26.63 -19.23
C TYR A 664 14.15 -28.08 -18.81
N THR A 665 14.39 -29.03 -19.70
CA THR A 665 14.15 -30.46 -19.48
C THR A 665 15.02 -31.00 -18.34
N SER A 666 16.27 -30.57 -18.27
CA SER A 666 17.18 -30.91 -17.17
C SER A 666 16.79 -30.24 -15.85
N TYR A 667 16.29 -29.01 -15.87
CA TYR A 667 15.84 -28.30 -14.67
C TYR A 667 14.53 -28.87 -14.08
N SER A 668 13.60 -29.24 -14.95
CA SER A 668 12.25 -29.66 -14.56
C SER A 668 12.08 -31.18 -14.42
N GLU A 669 13.14 -31.96 -14.70
CA GLU A 669 13.09 -33.44 -14.71
C GLU A 669 11.96 -33.99 -15.60
N ASN A 670 11.73 -33.35 -16.76
CA ASN A 670 10.61 -33.61 -17.70
C ASN A 670 9.20 -33.27 -17.17
N LYS A 671 9.05 -32.58 -16.04
CA LYS A 671 7.73 -32.11 -15.56
C LYS A 671 7.37 -30.77 -16.17
N ILE A 672 6.12 -30.60 -16.61
CA ILE A 672 5.62 -29.36 -17.18
C ILE A 672 4.48 -28.81 -16.33
N SER A 673 4.60 -27.56 -15.90
CA SER A 673 3.53 -26.80 -15.24
C SER A 673 3.85 -25.31 -15.30
N GLN A 674 2.84 -24.47 -15.09
CA GLN A 674 2.99 -23.01 -15.02
C GLN A 674 4.08 -22.61 -14.00
N TYR A 675 4.06 -23.20 -12.81
CA TYR A 675 5.05 -22.93 -11.76
C TYR A 675 6.46 -23.34 -12.14
N HIS A 676 6.64 -24.52 -12.76
CA HIS A 676 7.96 -25.01 -13.17
C HIS A 676 8.56 -24.13 -14.29
N VAL A 677 7.73 -23.67 -15.23
CA VAL A 677 8.16 -22.74 -16.29
C VAL A 677 8.55 -21.38 -15.70
N ALA A 678 7.72 -20.81 -14.83
CA ALA A 678 8.03 -19.53 -14.16
C ALA A 678 9.32 -19.63 -13.33
N SER A 679 9.46 -20.68 -12.52
CA SER A 679 10.65 -20.94 -11.70
C SER A 679 11.91 -21.12 -12.54
N PHE A 680 11.81 -21.77 -13.70
CA PHE A 680 12.93 -21.92 -14.63
C PHE A 680 13.38 -20.58 -15.21
N LEU A 681 12.44 -19.74 -15.66
CA LEU A 681 12.77 -18.41 -16.20
C LEU A 681 13.36 -17.49 -15.14
N ILE A 682 12.84 -17.54 -13.90
CA ILE A 682 13.45 -16.83 -12.76
C ILE A 682 14.88 -17.32 -12.53
N ASN A 683 15.13 -18.63 -12.59
CA ASN A 683 16.48 -19.19 -12.46
C ASN A 683 17.42 -18.77 -13.61
N LEU A 684 16.91 -18.55 -14.83
CA LEU A 684 17.70 -17.95 -15.91
C LEU A 684 18.06 -16.49 -15.62
N ILE A 685 17.11 -15.70 -15.09
CA ILE A 685 17.34 -14.31 -14.69
C ILE A 685 18.42 -14.23 -13.61
N ILE A 686 18.30 -15.03 -12.53
CA ILE A 686 19.26 -15.06 -11.43
C ILE A 686 20.66 -15.47 -11.91
N LYS A 687 20.77 -16.33 -12.92
CA LYS A 687 22.04 -16.74 -13.53
C LYS A 687 22.53 -15.82 -14.66
N HIS A 688 21.87 -14.69 -14.91
CA HIS A 688 22.17 -13.78 -16.03
C HIS A 688 22.23 -14.50 -17.40
N ARG A 689 21.37 -15.51 -17.59
CA ARG A 689 21.25 -16.30 -18.82
C ARG A 689 19.99 -16.00 -19.62
N GLU A 690 19.24 -14.99 -19.20
CA GLU A 690 17.99 -14.65 -19.86
C GLU A 690 18.22 -14.04 -21.26
N PRO A 691 17.69 -14.65 -22.36
CA PRO A 691 18.06 -14.27 -23.72
C PRO A 691 17.76 -12.81 -24.08
N ARG A 692 16.62 -12.25 -23.64
CA ARG A 692 16.30 -10.84 -23.93
C ARG A 692 17.24 -9.87 -23.24
N PHE A 693 17.66 -10.18 -22.00
CA PHE A 693 18.57 -9.31 -21.26
C PHE A 693 19.91 -9.22 -21.98
N ARG A 694 20.41 -10.35 -22.50
CA ARG A 694 21.64 -10.40 -23.30
C ARG A 694 21.53 -9.67 -24.63
N ASP A 695 20.42 -9.83 -25.34
CA ASP A 695 20.17 -9.12 -26.60
C ASP A 695 20.13 -7.59 -26.38
N MET A 696 19.46 -7.14 -25.32
CA MET A 696 19.42 -5.71 -24.97
C MET A 696 20.77 -5.19 -24.49
N GLU A 697 21.53 -5.97 -23.73
CA GLU A 697 22.89 -5.61 -23.31
C GLU A 697 23.79 -5.35 -24.54
N ILE A 698 23.79 -6.26 -25.52
CA ILE A 698 24.57 -6.11 -26.76
C ILE A 698 24.15 -4.85 -27.54
N LYS A 699 22.85 -4.54 -27.59
CA LYS A 699 22.33 -3.35 -28.27
C LYS A 699 22.71 -2.06 -27.54
N LEU A 700 22.64 -2.04 -26.20
CA LEU A 700 22.96 -0.88 -25.38
C LEU A 700 24.45 -0.54 -25.39
N VAL A 701 25.34 -1.53 -25.54
CA VAL A 701 26.80 -1.31 -25.69
C VAL A 701 27.12 -0.40 -26.89
N GLN A 702 26.27 -0.35 -27.92
CA GLN A 702 26.48 0.50 -29.10
C GLN A 702 26.30 1.99 -28.83
N TYR A 703 25.58 2.34 -27.75
CA TYR A 703 25.29 3.73 -27.35
C TYR A 703 26.24 4.24 -26.27
N GLN A 704 27.27 3.46 -25.95
CA GLN A 704 28.18 3.75 -24.86
C GLN A 704 29.20 4.83 -25.25
N GLY A 705 29.29 5.88 -24.43
CA GLY A 705 30.28 6.93 -24.55
C GLY A 705 31.67 6.56 -24.01
N GLN A 706 32.33 7.50 -23.32
CA GLN A 706 33.73 7.35 -22.88
C GLN A 706 33.93 6.45 -21.64
N GLU A 707 32.89 6.18 -20.85
CA GLU A 707 33.00 5.35 -19.64
C GLU A 707 32.69 3.88 -19.95
N ASN A 708 33.63 2.99 -19.66
CA ASN A 708 33.48 1.55 -19.94
C ASN A 708 32.37 0.92 -19.08
N GLY A 709 31.32 0.38 -19.73
CA GLY A 709 30.30 -0.45 -19.10
C GLY A 709 29.15 0.28 -18.38
N HIS A 710 29.03 1.61 -18.54
CA HIS A 710 27.96 2.42 -17.92
C HIS A 710 27.33 3.36 -18.95
N LEU A 711 26.05 3.74 -18.73
CA LEU A 711 25.39 4.79 -19.49
C LEU A 711 24.81 5.87 -18.58
N THR A 712 24.83 7.10 -19.07
CA THR A 712 24.15 8.25 -18.48
C THR A 712 22.68 8.30 -18.90
N GLU A 713 21.90 9.16 -18.24
CA GLU A 713 20.47 9.34 -18.53
C GLU A 713 20.22 9.74 -20.00
N VAL A 714 21.08 10.60 -20.55
CA VAL A 714 20.96 11.10 -21.92
C VAL A 714 21.25 9.99 -22.93
N GLU A 715 22.33 9.24 -22.73
CA GLU A 715 22.71 8.12 -23.60
C GLU A 715 21.66 7.00 -23.54
N PHE A 716 21.14 6.70 -22.34
CA PHE A 716 20.07 5.71 -22.19
C PHE A 716 18.77 6.18 -22.82
N LYS A 717 18.41 7.45 -22.69
CA LYS A 717 17.24 8.04 -23.36
C LYS A 717 17.35 7.87 -24.88
N GLU A 718 18.48 8.26 -25.48
CA GLU A 718 18.72 8.08 -26.93
C GLU A 718 18.64 6.60 -27.36
N ALA A 719 19.21 5.69 -26.56
CA ALA A 719 19.12 4.27 -26.84
C ALA A 719 17.67 3.75 -26.79
N THR A 720 16.90 4.15 -25.77
CA THR A 720 15.50 3.72 -25.62
C THR A 720 14.57 4.32 -26.67
N GLU A 721 14.80 5.55 -27.13
CA GLU A 721 14.02 6.15 -28.23
C GLU A 721 14.21 5.38 -29.54
N ASN A 722 15.40 4.83 -29.77
CA ASN A 722 15.69 4.01 -30.93
C ASN A 722 15.18 2.56 -30.80
N LEU A 723 15.29 1.97 -29.61
CA LEU A 723 14.92 0.57 -29.36
C LEU A 723 13.42 0.37 -29.07
N VAL A 724 12.80 1.32 -28.37
CA VAL A 724 11.45 1.25 -27.78
C VAL A 724 10.70 2.58 -27.96
N PRO A 725 10.42 3.00 -29.21
CA PRO A 725 9.92 4.35 -29.51
C PRO A 725 8.52 4.65 -28.95
N LEU A 726 7.75 3.62 -28.56
CA LEU A 726 6.40 3.78 -28.00
C LEU A 726 6.37 3.66 -26.47
N CYS A 727 7.53 3.64 -25.82
CA CYS A 727 7.63 3.56 -24.36
C CYS A 727 7.04 4.80 -23.68
N ASN A 728 6.36 4.61 -22.55
CA ASN A 728 5.99 5.72 -21.67
C ASN A 728 7.27 6.38 -21.10
N GLU A 729 7.47 7.66 -21.40
CA GLU A 729 8.63 8.42 -20.94
C GLU A 729 8.72 8.50 -19.41
N GLN A 730 7.57 8.58 -18.73
CA GLN A 730 7.50 8.70 -17.27
C GLN A 730 8.01 7.43 -16.59
N ILE A 731 7.55 6.27 -17.05
CA ILE A 731 7.98 4.97 -16.55
C ILE A 731 9.48 4.77 -16.82
N ARG A 732 9.97 5.11 -18.02
CA ARG A 732 11.40 5.04 -18.34
C ARG A 732 12.25 5.88 -17.37
N ASN A 733 11.90 7.15 -17.20
CA ASN A 733 12.68 8.08 -16.37
C ASN A 733 12.70 7.60 -14.91
N ARG A 734 11.54 7.15 -14.41
CA ARG A 734 11.39 6.59 -13.07
C ARG A 734 12.23 5.34 -12.84
N LEU A 735 12.18 4.36 -13.75
CA LEU A 735 12.99 3.14 -13.66
C LEU A 735 14.49 3.47 -13.70
N PHE A 736 14.89 4.44 -14.52
CA PHE A 736 16.27 4.91 -14.55
C PHE A 736 16.70 5.53 -13.21
N VAL A 737 15.91 6.44 -12.63
CA VAL A 737 16.21 7.06 -11.33
C VAL A 737 16.27 6.02 -10.21
N GLN A 738 15.32 5.08 -10.17
CA GLN A 738 15.32 3.96 -9.23
C GLN A 738 16.61 3.12 -9.34
N SER A 739 17.07 2.85 -10.57
CA SER A 739 18.32 2.14 -10.82
C SER A 739 19.57 2.97 -10.47
N VAL A 740 19.54 4.29 -10.64
CA VAL A 740 20.62 5.19 -10.20
C VAL A 740 20.76 5.13 -8.69
N LYS A 741 19.67 5.29 -7.94
CA LYS A 741 19.69 5.28 -6.46
C LYS A 741 20.15 3.94 -5.89
N SER A 742 19.70 2.83 -6.47
CA SER A 742 20.18 1.50 -6.07
C SER A 742 21.67 1.28 -6.36
N SER A 743 22.24 2.02 -7.32
CA SER A 743 23.66 1.93 -7.72
C SER A 743 24.56 2.98 -7.05
N GLN A 744 23.98 4.07 -6.51
CA GLN A 744 24.70 5.11 -5.76
C GLN A 744 25.29 4.62 -4.42
N LEU A 745 24.83 3.48 -3.93
CA LEU A 745 25.48 2.75 -2.83
C LEU A 745 26.91 2.27 -3.20
N GLU A 746 27.26 2.21 -4.49
CA GLU A 746 28.54 1.66 -4.96
C GLU A 746 29.43 2.68 -5.72
N LEU A 747 28.88 3.71 -6.39
CA LEU A 747 29.69 4.72 -7.10
C LEU A 747 29.11 6.15 -7.07
N SER A 748 30.00 7.14 -6.97
CA SER A 748 29.70 8.58 -6.83
C SER A 748 29.26 9.28 -8.14
N LYS A 749 28.84 8.55 -9.18
CA LYS A 749 28.49 9.10 -10.50
C LYS A 749 27.03 8.81 -10.86
N LYS A 750 26.37 9.76 -11.55
CA LYS A 750 25.01 9.61 -12.14
C LYS A 750 25.02 8.69 -13.38
N ALA A 751 25.61 7.50 -13.26
CA ALA A 751 25.72 6.53 -14.34
C ALA A 751 25.33 5.15 -13.84
N VAL A 752 24.66 4.37 -14.68
CA VAL A 752 24.13 3.05 -14.32
C VAL A 752 24.84 1.97 -15.15
N PRO A 753 25.20 0.81 -14.56
CA PRO A 753 25.77 -0.31 -15.31
C PRO A 753 24.85 -0.78 -16.45
N ILE A 754 25.43 -1.07 -17.62
CA ILE A 754 24.66 -1.51 -18.80
C ILE A 754 23.82 -2.75 -18.51
N MET A 755 24.32 -3.69 -17.69
CA MET A 755 23.57 -4.88 -17.28
C MET A 755 22.23 -4.53 -16.63
N LYS A 756 22.18 -3.54 -15.72
CA LYS A 756 20.93 -3.11 -15.08
C LYS A 756 20.01 -2.40 -16.07
N LEU A 757 20.58 -1.56 -16.93
CA LEU A 757 19.83 -0.87 -17.99
C LEU A 757 19.26 -1.84 -19.02
N ALA A 758 19.92 -2.97 -19.27
CA ALA A 758 19.42 -4.03 -20.13
C ALA A 758 18.17 -4.70 -19.55
N HIS A 759 18.07 -4.84 -18.22
CA HIS A 759 16.85 -5.29 -17.56
C HIS A 759 15.68 -4.32 -17.78
N ILE A 760 15.94 -3.02 -17.65
CA ILE A 760 14.94 -1.96 -17.92
C ILE A 760 14.49 -2.02 -19.38
N ALA A 761 15.43 -1.99 -20.33
CA ALA A 761 15.12 -2.02 -21.76
C ALA A 761 14.37 -3.30 -22.17
N ALA A 762 14.72 -4.45 -21.58
CA ALA A 762 14.02 -5.71 -21.84
C ALA A 762 12.59 -5.72 -21.28
N PHE A 763 12.36 -5.10 -20.13
CA PHE A 763 11.00 -4.90 -19.61
C PHE A 763 10.18 -3.99 -20.52
N LEU A 764 10.70 -2.82 -20.89
CA LEU A 764 9.98 -1.84 -21.73
C LEU A 764 9.68 -2.40 -23.13
N THR A 765 10.63 -3.12 -23.73
CA THR A 765 10.38 -3.81 -25.01
C THR A 765 9.29 -4.86 -24.89
N LEU A 766 9.32 -5.68 -23.84
CA LEU A 766 8.32 -6.72 -23.61
C LEU A 766 6.92 -6.12 -23.38
N GLU A 767 6.84 -5.02 -22.66
CA GLU A 767 5.59 -4.30 -22.41
C GLU A 767 4.97 -3.79 -23.73
N GLN A 768 5.78 -3.16 -24.61
CA GLN A 768 5.33 -2.64 -25.90
C GLN A 768 4.75 -3.74 -26.81
N ILE A 769 5.33 -4.95 -26.80
CA ILE A 769 4.90 -6.07 -27.66
C ILE A 769 3.97 -7.06 -26.96
N SER A 770 3.53 -6.77 -25.74
CA SER A 770 2.78 -7.71 -24.88
C SER A 770 1.51 -8.25 -25.53
N ASN A 771 0.71 -7.39 -26.16
CA ASN A 771 -0.53 -7.80 -26.86
C ASN A 771 -0.24 -8.72 -28.05
N VAL A 772 0.81 -8.42 -28.81
CA VAL A 772 1.23 -9.22 -29.97
C VAL A 772 1.73 -10.59 -29.54
N ILE A 773 2.50 -10.66 -28.45
CA ILE A 773 2.96 -11.94 -27.89
C ILE A 773 1.77 -12.77 -27.43
N ARG A 774 0.78 -12.18 -26.75
CA ARG A 774 -0.39 -12.91 -26.25
C ARG A 774 -1.16 -13.62 -27.38
N GLU A 775 -1.34 -12.95 -28.50
CA GLU A 775 -1.98 -13.55 -29.69
C GLU A 775 -1.09 -14.61 -30.36
N ASN A 776 0.20 -14.31 -30.52
CA ASN A 776 1.15 -15.20 -31.20
C ASN A 776 1.44 -16.49 -30.42
N VAL A 777 1.50 -16.44 -29.09
CA VAL A 777 1.68 -17.64 -28.24
C VAL A 777 0.55 -18.63 -28.49
N LEU A 778 -0.70 -18.16 -28.53
CA LEU A 778 -1.86 -19.01 -28.80
C LEU A 778 -1.85 -19.59 -30.21
N LEU A 779 -1.45 -18.80 -31.21
CA LEU A 779 -1.34 -19.25 -32.60
C LEU A 779 -0.24 -20.31 -32.76
N LYS A 780 0.97 -20.05 -32.22
CA LYS A 780 2.11 -20.98 -32.32
C LYS A 780 1.86 -22.30 -31.61
N LEU A 781 1.14 -22.28 -30.49
CA LEU A 781 0.69 -23.49 -29.81
C LEU A 781 -0.32 -24.29 -30.64
N LYS A 782 -1.30 -23.62 -31.26
CA LYS A 782 -2.26 -24.27 -32.18
C LYS A 782 -1.56 -24.88 -33.39
N GLU A 783 -0.62 -24.16 -34.00
CA GLU A 783 0.19 -24.65 -35.12
C GLU A 783 1.01 -25.90 -34.74
N ARG A 784 1.73 -25.86 -33.62
CA ARG A 784 2.51 -27.01 -33.14
C ARG A 784 1.65 -28.23 -32.82
N ARG A 785 0.52 -28.02 -32.15
CA ARG A 785 -0.42 -29.09 -31.82
C ARG A 785 -1.09 -29.67 -33.08
N ALA A 786 -1.25 -28.88 -34.14
CA ALA A 786 -1.73 -29.37 -35.43
C ALA A 786 -0.65 -30.18 -36.20
N HIS A 787 0.64 -29.88 -35.99
CA HIS A 787 1.76 -30.63 -36.56
C HIS A 787 2.05 -31.95 -35.84
N LEU A 788 1.73 -32.05 -34.55
CA LEU A 788 1.67 -33.30 -33.81
C LEU A 788 0.42 -34.08 -34.25
N LYS A 789 0.54 -34.93 -35.28
CA LYS A 789 -0.50 -35.93 -35.59
C LYS A 789 -0.80 -36.74 -34.32
N PRO A 790 -2.05 -37.20 -34.11
CA PRO A 790 -2.38 -38.08 -33.01
C PRO A 790 -1.62 -39.39 -33.25
N ILE A 791 -0.50 -39.56 -32.56
CA ILE A 791 0.19 -40.83 -32.50
C ILE A 791 -0.69 -41.73 -31.64
N ALA A 792 -1.48 -42.59 -32.28
CA ALA A 792 -2.03 -43.77 -31.65
C ALA A 792 -0.86 -44.69 -31.30
N ILE A 793 -0.24 -44.47 -30.14
CA ILE A 793 0.55 -45.48 -29.45
C ILE A 793 -0.30 -45.96 -28.28
N ASP A 794 -0.43 -47.29 -28.24
CA ASP A 794 -1.18 -48.05 -27.27
C ASP A 794 -1.11 -47.48 -25.86
N ALA A 795 -2.30 -47.35 -25.28
CA ALA A 795 -2.55 -47.09 -23.88
C ALA A 795 -1.83 -48.11 -22.99
N LYS A 796 -0.56 -47.82 -22.67
CA LYS A 796 -0.10 -47.95 -21.29
C LYS A 796 -0.13 -46.54 -20.71
N GLU A 797 -1.16 -46.30 -19.92
CA GLU A 797 -1.23 -45.22 -18.94
C GLU A 797 0.10 -45.11 -18.19
N GLN A 798 1.04 -44.34 -18.71
CA GLN A 798 1.84 -43.48 -17.87
C GLN A 798 0.94 -42.29 -17.56
N ARG A 799 -0.04 -42.53 -16.67
CA ARG A 799 -0.45 -41.51 -15.73
C ARG A 799 0.84 -41.14 -15.01
N ALA A 800 1.53 -40.12 -15.51
CA ALA A 800 2.36 -39.31 -14.63
C ALA A 800 1.40 -38.93 -13.49
N SER A 801 1.70 -39.48 -12.33
CA SER A 801 1.00 -39.26 -11.09
C SER A 801 0.86 -37.75 -10.88
N ASN A 802 -0.29 -37.19 -11.24
CA ASN A 802 -0.78 -35.89 -10.78
C ASN A 802 -1.21 -35.96 -9.29
N GLU A 803 -0.62 -36.89 -8.53
CA GLU A 803 -0.80 -37.05 -7.10
C GLU A 803 0.57 -36.88 -6.46
N GLY A 804 0.84 -35.67 -5.95
CA GLY A 804 2.04 -35.36 -5.18
C GLY A 804 2.82 -34.13 -5.64
N ASP A 805 2.15 -32.98 -5.78
CA ASP A 805 2.65 -31.62 -5.44
C ASP A 805 1.64 -30.58 -5.96
N TYR A 806 0.44 -30.62 -5.41
CA TYR A 806 -0.49 -29.50 -5.49
C TYR A 806 -0.09 -28.46 -4.44
N ASN A 807 1.00 -27.74 -4.67
CA ASN A 807 1.06 -26.35 -4.20
C ASN A 807 0.33 -25.53 -5.25
N GLY A 808 -0.99 -25.44 -5.08
CA GLY A 808 -1.91 -24.66 -5.90
C GLY A 808 -1.72 -23.14 -5.71
N SER A 809 -0.49 -22.64 -5.73
CA SER A 809 -0.23 -21.20 -5.76
C SER A 809 -0.50 -20.70 -7.17
N LYS A 810 -1.64 -20.02 -7.35
CA LYS A 810 -1.94 -19.22 -8.54
C LYS A 810 -0.74 -18.33 -8.85
N LEU A 811 -0.24 -18.35 -10.08
CA LEU A 811 0.87 -17.47 -10.44
C LEU A 811 0.43 -16.01 -10.32
N VAL A 812 1.31 -15.20 -9.75
CA VAL A 812 1.14 -13.76 -9.68
C VAL A 812 1.41 -13.17 -11.06
N THR A 813 0.47 -12.41 -11.60
CA THR A 813 0.59 -11.86 -12.96
C THR A 813 0.46 -10.33 -12.98
N MET A 814 0.96 -9.70 -14.05
CA MET A 814 0.89 -8.24 -14.19
C MET A 814 -0.56 -7.73 -14.23
N THR A 815 -1.46 -8.45 -14.90
CA THR A 815 -2.89 -8.10 -14.94
C THR A 815 -3.53 -8.13 -13.54
N TYR A 816 -3.21 -9.15 -12.74
CA TYR A 816 -3.64 -9.26 -11.35
C TYR A 816 -3.09 -8.10 -10.50
N MET A 817 -1.82 -7.73 -10.70
CA MET A 817 -1.17 -6.65 -9.95
C MET A 817 -1.70 -5.26 -10.32
N ARG A 818 -2.05 -5.01 -11.59
CA ARG A 818 -2.71 -3.76 -12.01
C ARG A 818 -4.08 -3.57 -11.37
N GLN A 819 -4.86 -4.65 -11.20
CA GLN A 819 -6.12 -4.57 -10.47
C GLN A 819 -5.89 -4.20 -9.00
N LEU A 820 -4.88 -4.80 -8.36
CA LEU A 820 -4.52 -4.47 -6.99
C LEU A 820 -4.04 -3.01 -6.87
N ALA A 821 -3.24 -2.53 -7.82
CA ALA A 821 -2.79 -1.14 -7.90
C ALA A 821 -3.96 -0.16 -8.06
N ALA A 822 -4.93 -0.45 -8.91
CA ALA A 822 -6.13 0.38 -9.07
C ALA A 822 -6.95 0.46 -7.77
N ASN A 823 -7.03 -0.62 -7.01
CA ASN A 823 -7.69 -0.65 -5.70
C ASN A 823 -6.96 0.21 -4.66
N ILE A 824 -5.62 0.12 -4.59
CA ILE A 824 -4.80 0.99 -3.74
C ILE A 824 -5.08 2.46 -4.08
N ASN A 825 -5.10 2.82 -5.38
CA ASN A 825 -5.39 4.18 -5.81
C ASN A 825 -6.79 4.66 -5.39
N ARG A 826 -7.79 3.78 -5.44
CA ARG A 826 -9.15 4.09 -4.96
C ARG A 826 -9.14 4.42 -3.47
N GLN A 827 -8.43 3.65 -2.66
CA GLN A 827 -8.31 3.89 -1.21
C GLN A 827 -7.67 5.26 -0.93
N PHE A 828 -6.58 5.59 -1.63
CA PHE A 828 -5.94 6.90 -1.52
C PHE A 828 -6.89 8.06 -1.85
N LYS A 829 -7.63 7.96 -2.97
CA LYS A 829 -8.60 9.01 -3.34
C LYS A 829 -9.68 9.21 -2.28
N GLN A 830 -10.19 8.11 -1.72
CA GLN A 830 -11.18 8.19 -0.65
C GLN A 830 -10.61 8.78 0.65
N GLU A 831 -9.31 8.61 0.90
CA GLU A 831 -8.65 9.23 2.06
C GLU A 831 -8.48 10.73 1.84
N GLU A 832 -8.07 11.14 0.64
CA GLU A 832 -8.04 12.56 0.26
C GLU A 832 -9.42 13.19 0.41
N ASP A 833 -10.46 12.59 -0.16
CA ASP A 833 -11.84 13.10 -0.09
C ASP A 833 -12.34 13.20 1.37
N SER A 834 -11.97 12.26 2.24
CA SER A 834 -12.32 12.28 3.67
C SER A 834 -11.57 13.34 4.47
N ILE A 835 -10.39 13.77 4.03
CA ILE A 835 -9.62 14.85 4.68
C ILE A 835 -10.16 16.22 4.25
N TYR A 836 -10.74 16.31 3.05
CA TYR A 836 -11.34 17.54 2.51
C TYR A 836 -12.83 17.72 2.86
N SER A 837 -13.51 16.66 3.33
CA SER A 837 -14.86 16.70 3.91
C SER A 837 -14.84 17.02 5.40
#